data_AF-A0A318E867-F1
#
_entry.id   AF-A0A318E867-F1
#
_cell.length_a   1.000
_cell.length_b   1.000
_cell.length_c   1.000
_cell.angle_alpha   90.00
_cell.angle_beta   90.00
_cell.angle_gamma   90.00
#
_symmetry.space_group_name_H-M   'P 1'
#
loop_
_entity.id
_entity.type
_entity.pdbx_description
1 polymer ?
#
loop_
_entity_poly.entity_id
_entity_poly.type
_entity_poly.pdbx_seq_one_letter_code
_entity_poly.pdbx_strand_id
1 'polypeptide(L)'
;MRSTRTVASFVGAPLRRDRGARHRSRLKGAPTTALLTLALLASACGSSTAPEAGATPPPTGGEVKIRVGVGIADMTPDVGYCAGQYCDYATDTLGGLIAGDFDPFLTHKLKHASYGVQSRLTARAIVVEGSDGRRIALLKTDNYLAQDMLQRRVAQLLEDGDSGIGHAQILHHVTHNHSSAYSSTLAAGLFLFQDVFDARFFEFQARRMAAAIEQAAANLRPARMAAMEVPHRVYKGNVVRLATAIDGTPAGYPLEYGDRGLVVIRFDDLSDAAQPRPLAAWVNWGEHPESLDPHDLHSADFLAALERYVDRELGASLVFSQGDVGSAENSGDRDELIADDGSVCGRWPGDAEAPETDACAGGEGTIRDWNHKGYVQTERNVRFLADDILRAWALAGTAQARVPFTSDFTVDWRSAWVPGPLSHPLPTVSNCNTELTFGGDVGVPVLGLPDCSRNGIPGEGPLTGLTATIHATLKAEGVPVPGHYSAPGVGLVEENARIHLQAMRLGEILLASCACEAQADLILNLESRANEVAGDLYAGFDWACLMPAFRDDPQYTQACAIQARYFDPDDAENNAGQIPGDNLAPEAIARMRAQVHNDARGWDAPENVLSAESEPADTAQIRGNFTREEIQDLGVPGYRLVVGVGHAGDYNGYTVSYREYMNRDHYRKALTAYGPHTADYMVTRLVRLGAAMQNGPELAPEPLDLLAEVDELRQQTLSRTVGAASAVAFDAWQAGMPDDAGEPEPLQQPADITRFAMAQFVWRGGSTAIDNPRVTVQRETAPEQWVDHADQSGEVVTRVEFPDGVPGVLRTYAGMQEWIWTAGFEAYSAHPARLGSTPPGRYRFCVEGRTRQSFATQDYAFCSAPFTVSVWDGIAIENLSVGDDAIAFDVASVVYPRTPGETAFPFIADNGSARICDTCTFRPWARTGAFERAVIEVTGEEGESEGGAREVPVACGAQGRNCRAAISPAPGDRMTVRVFDTDGNTGSMEVR
;
A
#
# COMPACT_ATOMS: atom_id res chain seq x y z
N MET A 1 -31.70 -45.99 -8.74
CA MET A 1 -31.54 -47.35 -9.34
C MET A 1 -30.06 -47.70 -9.34
N ARG A 2 -29.76 -48.97 -9.03
CA ARG A 2 -28.44 -49.56 -8.79
C ARG A 2 -27.47 -49.39 -9.96
N SER A 3 -26.19 -49.18 -9.68
CA SER A 3 -25.13 -50.13 -10.07
C SER A 3 -23.79 -49.82 -9.40
N THR A 4 -23.44 -50.65 -8.44
CA THR A 4 -22.08 -50.90 -7.94
C THR A 4 -21.26 -51.68 -8.98
N ARG A 5 -19.94 -51.48 -9.04
CA ARG A 5 -18.96 -52.53 -9.35
C ARG A 5 -17.60 -52.21 -8.70
N THR A 6 -17.01 -53.26 -8.18
CA THR A 6 -15.86 -53.33 -7.27
C THR A 6 -14.82 -54.28 -7.88
N VAL A 7 -13.57 -54.23 -7.37
CA VAL A 7 -12.48 -55.24 -7.45
C VAL A 7 -11.72 -55.24 -8.81
N ALA A 8 -10.38 -55.23 -8.91
CA ALA A 8 -9.41 -56.07 -8.21
C ALA A 8 -7.95 -55.57 -8.22
N SER A 9 -7.26 -56.02 -7.18
CA SER A 9 -5.82 -55.97 -6.87
C SER A 9 -4.94 -56.79 -7.82
N PHE A 10 -3.67 -56.40 -7.97
CA PHE A 10 -2.57 -57.32 -8.26
C PHE A 10 -1.33 -56.98 -7.43
N VAL A 11 -0.83 -57.98 -6.71
CA VAL A 11 0.40 -58.01 -5.91
C VAL A 11 1.48 -58.72 -6.71
N GLY A 12 2.73 -58.24 -6.66
CA GLY A 12 3.91 -58.93 -7.19
C GLY A 12 5.21 -58.28 -6.73
N ALA A 13 5.77 -58.77 -5.62
CA ALA A 13 7.06 -58.40 -5.04
C ALA A 13 8.25 -59.13 -5.75
N PRO A 14 9.47 -59.20 -5.17
CA PRO A 14 10.49 -58.17 -4.99
C PRO A 14 11.86 -58.65 -5.53
N LEU A 15 12.94 -57.82 -5.50
CA LEU A 15 14.31 -58.34 -5.40
C LEU A 15 15.29 -57.31 -4.82
N ARG A 16 16.03 -57.77 -3.81
CA ARG A 16 17.03 -57.11 -2.96
C ARG A 16 18.40 -56.96 -3.62
N ARG A 17 19.24 -56.18 -2.90
CA ARG A 17 20.71 -56.25 -2.67
C ARG A 17 21.54 -55.28 -3.50
N ASP A 18 22.62 -54.69 -2.99
CA ASP A 18 23.23 -54.56 -1.66
C ASP A 18 24.31 -53.45 -1.81
N ARG A 19 24.55 -52.69 -0.74
CA ARG A 19 25.85 -52.16 -0.25
C ARG A 19 26.83 -51.44 -1.18
N GLY A 20 27.24 -50.26 -0.73
CA GLY A 20 28.57 -49.70 -0.96
C GLY A 20 28.78 -48.38 -0.22
N ALA A 21 29.49 -48.43 0.90
CA ALA A 21 29.70 -47.31 1.81
C ALA A 21 31.14 -46.76 1.73
N ARG A 22 31.29 -45.44 1.99
CA ARG A 22 32.50 -44.71 2.49
C ARG A 22 33.68 -44.63 1.49
N HIS A 23 34.57 -43.65 1.45
CA HIS A 23 35.20 -42.77 2.46
C HIS A 23 35.87 -41.56 1.72
N ARG A 24 35.72 -40.33 2.24
CA ARG A 24 36.75 -39.46 2.89
C ARG A 24 37.85 -38.77 2.03
N SER A 25 38.08 -37.52 2.45
CA SER A 25 39.35 -36.75 2.52
C SER A 25 39.80 -36.00 1.27
N ARG A 26 40.53 -34.88 1.32
CA ARG A 26 40.70 -33.69 2.21
C ARG A 26 41.81 -32.85 1.52
N LEU A 27 41.98 -31.59 1.94
CA LEU A 27 43.17 -30.71 1.74
C LEU A 27 43.27 -30.04 0.36
N LYS A 28 43.82 -28.85 0.14
CA LYS A 28 44.23 -27.62 0.88
C LYS A 28 45.06 -26.84 -0.16
N GLY A 29 45.00 -25.50 -0.21
CA GLY A 29 46.05 -24.74 -0.90
C GLY A 29 45.67 -23.35 -1.42
N ALA A 30 45.90 -22.33 -0.61
CA ALA A 30 46.29 -20.97 -1.05
C ALA A 30 47.77 -20.79 -0.62
N PRO A 31 48.45 -19.62 -0.72
CA PRO A 31 48.16 -18.32 -1.37
C PRO A 31 49.41 -17.73 -2.13
N THR A 32 49.35 -16.49 -2.67
CA THR A 32 50.40 -15.40 -2.65
C THR A 32 50.04 -14.24 -3.62
N THR A 33 49.76 -13.00 -3.13
CA THR A 33 50.59 -11.74 -3.12
C THR A 33 51.01 -11.18 -4.49
N ALA A 34 51.16 -9.87 -4.79
CA ALA A 34 50.80 -8.53 -4.27
C ALA A 34 51.56 -7.48 -5.14
N LEU A 35 51.23 -6.18 -4.98
CA LEU A 35 51.92 -4.92 -5.37
C LEU A 35 51.62 -4.29 -6.76
N LEU A 36 51.69 -2.96 -6.96
CA LEU A 36 51.34 -1.71 -6.24
C LEU A 36 51.76 -0.54 -7.17
N THR A 37 51.19 0.66 -6.94
CA THR A 37 51.61 2.04 -7.34
C THR A 37 51.43 2.51 -8.79
N LEU A 38 51.27 3.81 -9.11
CA LEU A 38 50.64 5.03 -8.55
C LEU A 38 50.96 6.14 -9.57
N ALA A 39 50.04 7.04 -9.95
CA ALA A 39 50.35 8.45 -10.30
C ALA A 39 49.09 9.29 -10.61
N LEU A 40 49.04 10.47 -9.99
CA LEU A 40 48.03 11.53 -10.03
C LEU A 40 48.25 12.60 -11.12
N LEU A 41 47.19 13.41 -11.32
CA LEU A 41 47.06 14.87 -11.58
C LEU A 41 46.28 15.14 -12.89
N ALA A 42 45.17 15.88 -13.01
CA ALA A 42 44.46 16.96 -12.28
C ALA A 42 44.14 18.06 -13.33
N SER A 43 42.87 18.50 -13.43
CA SER A 43 42.33 19.80 -13.93
C SER A 43 40.81 19.62 -14.15
N ALA A 44 39.86 19.93 -13.25
CA ALA A 44 39.44 21.18 -12.61
C ALA A 44 38.45 22.06 -13.43
N CYS A 45 37.41 22.52 -12.71
CA CYS A 45 36.33 23.51 -13.00
C CYS A 45 35.02 22.93 -13.58
N GLY A 46 33.82 23.05 -12.99
CA GLY A 46 33.28 23.68 -11.76
C GLY A 46 31.74 23.52 -11.83
N SER A 47 31.07 22.85 -10.88
CA SER A 47 30.49 23.35 -9.61
C SER A 47 29.07 23.97 -9.73
N SER A 48 28.08 23.27 -9.17
CA SER A 48 27.11 23.84 -8.21
C SER A 48 26.67 22.74 -7.24
N THR A 49 27.20 22.82 -6.02
CA THR A 49 26.98 21.91 -4.89
C THR A 49 25.78 22.35 -4.05
N ALA A 50 24.89 21.42 -3.74
CA ALA A 50 23.98 21.51 -2.59
C ALA A 50 24.77 21.35 -1.27
N PRO A 51 24.29 21.88 -0.13
CA PRO A 51 25.04 21.86 1.12
C PRO A 51 25.01 20.47 1.76
N GLU A 52 26.17 19.83 1.86
CA GLU A 52 26.39 18.72 2.79
C GLU A 52 26.28 19.23 4.23
N ALA A 53 25.20 18.86 4.91
CA ALA A 53 25.14 18.91 6.36
C ALA A 53 26.11 17.85 6.90
N GLY A 54 27.25 18.29 7.43
CA GLY A 54 28.24 17.42 8.05
C GLY A 54 27.68 16.67 9.26
N ALA A 55 27.34 15.39 9.08
CA ALA A 55 27.15 14.44 10.16
C ALA A 55 28.53 14.04 10.70
N THR A 56 28.85 14.43 11.93
CA THR A 56 29.98 13.87 12.67
C THR A 56 29.70 12.37 12.91
N PRO A 57 30.56 11.43 12.49
CA PRO A 57 30.33 10.02 12.76
C PRO A 57 30.41 9.76 14.28
N PRO A 58 29.46 9.01 14.88
CA PRO A 58 29.59 8.56 16.26
C PRO A 58 30.81 7.62 16.40
N PRO A 59 31.38 7.51 17.61
CA PRO A 59 32.64 6.79 17.82
C PRO A 59 32.52 5.31 17.42
N THR A 60 33.38 4.90 16.48
CA THR A 60 33.54 3.55 15.93
C THR A 60 34.25 2.58 16.89
N GLY A 61 33.97 2.67 18.19
CA GLY A 61 34.65 1.89 19.24
C GLY A 61 33.86 0.71 19.82
N GLY A 62 32.59 0.54 19.45
CA GLY A 62 31.75 -0.56 19.92
C GLY A 62 31.87 -1.82 19.06
N GLU A 63 31.79 -2.99 19.69
CA GLU A 63 31.64 -4.26 18.98
C GLU A 63 30.28 -4.29 18.26
N VAL A 64 30.28 -4.56 16.94
CA VAL A 64 29.04 -4.73 16.16
C VAL A 64 28.46 -6.11 16.47
N LYS A 65 27.28 -6.15 17.10
CA LYS A 65 26.67 -7.39 17.58
C LYS A 65 25.35 -7.76 16.93
N ILE A 66 24.77 -6.86 16.14
CA ILE A 66 23.53 -7.12 15.41
C ILE A 66 23.80 -7.36 13.92
N ARG A 67 22.98 -8.20 13.31
CA ARG A 67 23.01 -8.47 11.87
C ARG A 67 21.65 -8.23 11.24
N VAL A 68 21.64 -7.67 10.04
CA VAL A 68 20.41 -7.40 9.29
C VAL A 68 20.59 -7.86 7.86
N GLY A 69 19.54 -8.44 7.28
CA GLY A 69 19.51 -8.87 5.90
C GLY A 69 18.15 -8.58 5.28
N VAL A 70 18.14 -8.35 3.96
CA VAL A 70 16.97 -7.98 3.19
C VAL A 70 16.77 -8.98 2.05
N GLY A 71 15.52 -9.34 1.81
CA GLY A 71 15.12 -10.24 0.73
C GLY A 71 13.83 -9.76 0.09
N ILE A 72 13.75 -9.84 -1.24
CA ILE A 72 12.59 -9.40 -2.01
C ILE A 72 12.25 -10.52 -3.00
N ALA A 73 11.02 -11.01 -2.92
CA ALA A 73 10.47 -11.95 -3.87
C ALA A 73 9.28 -11.33 -4.58
N ASP A 74 9.21 -11.49 -5.90
CA ASP A 74 8.02 -11.16 -6.66
C ASP A 74 6.94 -12.22 -6.41
N MET A 75 5.79 -11.71 -6.04
CA MET A 75 4.57 -12.43 -5.72
C MET A 75 3.40 -11.96 -6.58
N THR A 76 3.70 -11.35 -7.75
CA THR A 76 2.67 -11.03 -8.74
C THR A 76 2.03 -12.35 -9.18
N PRO A 77 0.70 -12.51 -9.03
CA PRO A 77 0.02 -13.71 -9.46
C PRO A 77 -0.01 -13.83 -10.99
N ASP A 78 -0.41 -15.00 -11.46
CA ASP A 78 -0.66 -15.25 -12.88
C ASP A 78 -1.70 -14.26 -13.41
N VAL A 79 -1.47 -13.72 -14.62
CA VAL A 79 -2.45 -12.87 -15.28
C VAL A 79 -3.69 -13.71 -15.58
N GLY A 80 -4.86 -13.20 -15.16
CA GLY A 80 -6.13 -13.91 -15.20
C GLY A 80 -6.77 -14.07 -13.82
N TYR A 81 -6.01 -13.97 -12.72
CA TYR A 81 -6.62 -13.74 -11.41
C TYR A 81 -7.24 -12.33 -11.38
N CYS A 82 -8.35 -12.15 -10.66
CA CYS A 82 -8.94 -10.83 -10.51
C CYS A 82 -7.94 -9.84 -9.87
N ALA A 83 -7.87 -8.61 -10.38
CA ALA A 83 -7.03 -7.54 -9.87
C ALA A 83 -7.58 -6.84 -8.60
N GLY A 84 -8.09 -7.60 -7.63
CA GLY A 84 -8.45 -7.14 -6.30
C GLY A 84 -9.93 -6.83 -6.04
N GLN A 85 -10.23 -6.09 -4.97
CA GLN A 85 -11.58 -6.07 -4.38
C GLN A 85 -12.65 -5.55 -5.34
N TYR A 86 -12.31 -4.53 -6.12
CA TYR A 86 -13.25 -3.84 -6.99
C TYR A 86 -13.48 -4.51 -8.35
N CYS A 87 -12.90 -5.69 -8.61
CA CYS A 87 -13.24 -6.43 -9.81
C CYS A 87 -14.75 -6.65 -9.91
N ASP A 88 -15.29 -6.41 -11.10
CA ASP A 88 -16.67 -6.72 -11.40
C ASP A 88 -16.92 -8.23 -11.25
N TYR A 89 -18.17 -8.58 -10.94
CA TYR A 89 -18.59 -9.97 -11.03
C TYR A 89 -18.55 -10.40 -12.50
N ALA A 90 -18.03 -11.60 -12.76
CA ALA A 90 -18.03 -12.16 -14.10
C ALA A 90 -19.48 -12.42 -14.55
N THR A 91 -20.04 -11.50 -15.36
CA THR A 91 -21.43 -11.61 -15.85
C THR A 91 -21.56 -12.57 -17.03
N ASP A 92 -20.43 -13.10 -17.52
CA ASP A 92 -20.32 -13.76 -18.82
C ASP A 92 -19.38 -14.98 -18.81
N THR A 93 -19.11 -15.64 -17.69
CA THR A 93 -18.32 -16.91 -17.70
C THR A 93 -18.89 -17.94 -18.69
N LEU A 94 -20.20 -17.93 -18.96
CA LEU A 94 -20.83 -18.69 -20.04
C LEU A 94 -20.86 -18.01 -21.42
N GLY A 95 -20.79 -16.67 -21.49
CA GLY A 95 -20.77 -15.87 -22.71
C GLY A 95 -19.39 -15.81 -23.38
N GLY A 96 -18.32 -15.64 -22.59
CA GLY A 96 -16.92 -15.73 -23.04
C GLY A 96 -16.58 -17.12 -23.61
N LEU A 97 -17.17 -18.20 -23.06
CA LEU A 97 -17.08 -19.54 -23.62
C LEU A 97 -17.58 -19.65 -25.08
N ILE A 98 -18.51 -18.78 -25.49
CA ILE A 98 -19.16 -18.86 -26.81
C ILE A 98 -18.49 -17.94 -27.84
N ALA A 99 -17.94 -16.77 -27.46
CA ALA A 99 -17.37 -15.82 -28.42
C ALA A 99 -16.44 -14.71 -27.87
N GLY A 100 -15.73 -14.90 -26.75
CA GLY A 100 -14.87 -13.84 -26.17
C GLY A 100 -13.53 -14.32 -25.61
N ASP A 101 -12.72 -13.36 -25.15
CA ASP A 101 -11.46 -13.58 -24.42
C ASP A 101 -11.73 -14.46 -23.18
N PHE A 102 -11.06 -15.61 -23.08
CA PHE A 102 -11.31 -16.57 -22.00
C PHE A 102 -10.01 -17.05 -21.38
N ASP A 103 -9.87 -16.94 -20.06
CA ASP A 103 -8.77 -17.52 -19.31
C ASP A 103 -8.89 -19.07 -19.26
N PRO A 104 -7.99 -19.81 -19.96
CA PRO A 104 -8.09 -21.25 -20.09
C PRO A 104 -7.67 -22.01 -18.83
N PHE A 105 -7.07 -21.33 -17.85
CA PHE A 105 -6.59 -21.92 -16.61
C PHE A 105 -7.56 -21.72 -15.45
N LEU A 106 -8.67 -21.00 -15.69
CA LEU A 106 -9.74 -20.77 -14.72
C LEU A 106 -9.18 -20.23 -13.40
N THR A 107 -8.23 -19.28 -13.46
CA THR A 107 -7.66 -18.61 -12.30
C THR A 107 -8.70 -17.72 -11.61
N HIS A 108 -9.61 -17.10 -12.37
CA HIS A 108 -10.79 -16.43 -11.83
C HIS A 108 -12.02 -17.38 -11.76
N LYS A 109 -12.94 -17.14 -10.82
CA LYS A 109 -14.20 -17.92 -10.64
C LYS A 109 -15.44 -17.04 -10.57
N LEU A 110 -15.50 -16.12 -9.61
CA LEU A 110 -16.64 -15.22 -9.38
C LEU A 110 -16.41 -13.83 -9.98
N LYS A 111 -15.16 -13.42 -10.07
CA LYS A 111 -14.73 -12.07 -10.45
C LYS A 111 -14.19 -12.04 -11.87
N HIS A 112 -14.18 -10.87 -12.49
CA HIS A 112 -13.61 -10.65 -13.82
C HIS A 112 -12.09 -10.86 -13.82
N ALA A 113 -11.53 -11.32 -14.94
CA ALA A 113 -10.11 -11.65 -15.06
C ALA A 113 -9.25 -10.39 -15.26
N SER A 114 -8.05 -10.35 -14.66
CA SER A 114 -7.05 -9.37 -15.08
C SER A 114 -6.51 -9.68 -16.47
N TYR A 115 -6.18 -8.65 -17.25
CA TYR A 115 -5.54 -8.80 -18.56
C TYR A 115 -4.05 -8.43 -18.56
N GLY A 116 -3.49 -8.05 -17.41
CA GLY A 116 -2.10 -7.63 -17.32
C GLY A 116 -1.65 -7.17 -15.94
N VAL A 117 -0.52 -6.47 -15.94
CA VAL A 117 0.18 -5.94 -14.75
C VAL A 117 0.57 -4.50 -15.01
N GLN A 118 0.11 -3.57 -14.16
CA GLN A 118 0.57 -2.18 -14.12
C GLN A 118 1.83 -2.06 -13.27
N SER A 119 1.84 -2.69 -12.10
CA SER A 119 3.01 -2.77 -11.24
C SER A 119 3.13 -4.12 -10.56
N ARG A 120 4.37 -4.54 -10.32
CA ARG A 120 4.69 -5.81 -9.67
C ARG A 120 4.30 -5.80 -8.20
N LEU A 121 3.86 -6.95 -7.73
CA LEU A 121 3.58 -7.21 -6.32
C LEU A 121 4.77 -7.92 -5.68
N THR A 122 5.13 -7.53 -4.47
CA THR A 122 6.35 -8.00 -3.79
C THR A 122 6.09 -8.46 -2.36
N ALA A 123 6.76 -9.56 -2.00
CA ALA A 123 7.03 -9.93 -0.62
C ALA A 123 8.41 -9.37 -0.27
N ARG A 124 8.48 -8.47 0.71
CA ARG A 124 9.73 -7.84 1.16
C ARG A 124 9.98 -8.18 2.63
N ALA A 125 11.14 -8.73 2.94
CA ALA A 125 11.49 -9.17 4.29
C ALA A 125 12.76 -8.50 4.79
N ILE A 126 12.73 -8.06 6.05
CA ILE A 126 13.93 -7.74 6.83
C ILE A 126 14.08 -8.80 7.91
N VAL A 127 15.21 -9.50 7.92
CA VAL A 127 15.57 -10.40 9.03
C VAL A 127 16.58 -9.67 9.91
N VAL A 128 16.25 -9.55 11.20
CA VAL A 128 17.11 -8.91 12.21
C VAL A 128 17.57 -9.98 13.19
N GLU A 129 18.88 -10.09 13.37
CA GLU A 129 19.49 -10.88 14.44
C GLU A 129 20.05 -9.95 15.51
N GLY A 130 19.54 -10.08 16.74
CA GLY A 130 19.97 -9.31 17.90
C GLY A 130 21.30 -9.78 18.49
N SER A 131 21.83 -9.01 19.46
CA SER A 131 23.08 -9.35 20.16
C SER A 131 22.98 -10.57 21.07
N ASP A 132 21.76 -11.06 21.30
CA ASP A 132 21.42 -12.32 21.96
C ASP A 132 21.34 -13.51 20.98
N GLY A 133 21.60 -13.29 19.69
CA GLY A 133 21.56 -14.31 18.64
C GLY A 133 20.15 -14.71 18.21
N ARG A 134 19.11 -14.03 18.72
CA ARG A 134 17.71 -14.25 18.36
C ARG A 134 17.37 -13.56 17.05
N ARG A 135 16.49 -14.17 16.26
CA ARG A 135 16.05 -13.64 14.96
C ARG A 135 14.56 -13.40 14.91
N ILE A 136 14.17 -12.32 14.24
CA ILE A 136 12.80 -12.07 13.78
C ILE A 136 12.80 -11.72 12.30
N ALA A 137 11.65 -11.88 11.64
CA ALA A 137 11.40 -11.42 10.28
C ALA A 137 10.26 -10.41 10.28
N LEU A 138 10.54 -9.22 9.75
CA LEU A 138 9.53 -8.22 9.40
C LEU A 138 9.16 -8.46 7.93
N LEU A 139 7.96 -9.00 7.67
CA LEU A 139 7.54 -9.38 6.32
C LEU A 139 6.37 -8.50 5.87
N LYS A 140 6.63 -7.70 4.83
CA LYS A 140 5.61 -6.99 4.05
C LYS A 140 5.16 -7.87 2.88
N THR A 141 3.86 -7.90 2.60
CA THR A 141 3.35 -8.41 1.32
C THR A 141 2.32 -7.48 0.69
N ASP A 142 2.31 -7.44 -0.64
CA ASP A 142 1.26 -6.76 -1.43
C ASP A 142 -0.02 -7.60 -1.54
N ASN A 143 -0.49 -8.11 -0.40
CA ASN A 143 -1.74 -8.84 -0.30
C ASN A 143 -2.87 -7.93 0.22
N TYR A 144 -4.10 -8.36 -0.03
CA TYR A 144 -5.30 -7.75 0.55
C TYR A 144 -5.41 -7.98 2.07
N LEU A 145 -5.17 -9.20 2.58
CA LEU A 145 -5.33 -9.52 4.02
C LEU A 145 -4.17 -10.32 4.61
N ALA A 146 -3.85 -10.06 5.88
CA ALA A 146 -2.95 -10.86 6.68
C ALA A 146 -3.72 -12.05 7.28
N GLN A 147 -3.62 -13.23 6.68
CA GLN A 147 -4.33 -14.42 7.18
C GLN A 147 -3.40 -15.47 7.78
N ASP A 148 -3.87 -16.12 8.83
CA ASP A 148 -3.14 -17.14 9.57
C ASP A 148 -2.87 -18.40 8.73
N MET A 149 -3.84 -18.89 7.95
CA MET A 149 -3.63 -20.12 7.16
C MET A 149 -2.44 -20.01 6.19
N LEU A 150 -2.31 -18.86 5.51
CA LEU A 150 -1.21 -18.57 4.60
C LEU A 150 0.13 -18.47 5.36
N GLN A 151 0.16 -17.76 6.49
CA GLN A 151 1.36 -17.62 7.31
C GLN A 151 1.87 -18.94 7.88
N ARG A 152 0.97 -19.84 8.29
CA ARG A 152 1.34 -21.19 8.71
C ARG A 152 1.94 -21.99 7.58
N ARG A 153 1.47 -21.82 6.34
CA ARG A 153 2.08 -22.47 5.18
C ARG A 153 3.48 -21.93 4.92
N VAL A 154 3.70 -20.62 5.06
CA VAL A 154 5.04 -20.01 5.00
C VAL A 154 5.94 -20.63 6.06
N ALA A 155 5.49 -20.72 7.32
CA ALA A 155 6.28 -21.33 8.39
C ALA A 155 6.63 -22.80 8.11
N GLN A 156 5.70 -23.60 7.58
CA GLN A 156 5.99 -24.99 7.18
C GLN A 156 7.08 -25.08 6.10
N LEU A 157 7.14 -24.13 5.17
CA LEU A 157 8.20 -24.08 4.15
C LEU A 157 9.55 -23.66 4.75
N LEU A 158 9.54 -22.76 5.74
CA LEU A 158 10.75 -22.32 6.45
C LEU A 158 11.30 -23.39 7.40
N GLU A 159 10.47 -24.32 7.89
CA GLU A 159 10.91 -25.48 8.68
C GLU A 159 11.89 -26.38 7.88
N ASP A 160 11.75 -26.41 6.55
CA ASP A 160 12.65 -27.12 5.64
C ASP A 160 13.88 -26.27 5.20
N GLY A 161 13.91 -24.97 5.56
CA GLY A 161 14.93 -24.00 5.20
C GLY A 161 16.00 -23.77 6.27
N ASP A 162 16.86 -22.75 6.04
CA ASP A 162 18.01 -22.43 6.90
C ASP A 162 17.87 -21.05 7.58
N SER A 163 16.76 -20.34 7.38
CA SER A 163 16.55 -18.99 7.91
C SER A 163 16.60 -18.90 9.43
N GLY A 164 16.20 -19.97 10.14
CA GLY A 164 16.03 -19.96 11.59
C GLY A 164 14.84 -19.12 12.05
N ILE A 165 13.87 -18.89 11.16
CA ILE A 165 12.63 -18.15 11.40
C ILE A 165 11.46 -19.15 11.39
N GLY A 166 10.79 -19.30 12.53
CA GLY A 166 9.52 -20.02 12.64
C GLY A 166 8.31 -19.09 12.70
N HIS A 167 7.11 -19.67 12.78
CA HIS A 167 5.83 -18.94 12.76
C HIS A 167 5.76 -17.75 13.74
N ALA A 168 6.16 -17.95 14.99
CA ALA A 168 6.11 -16.90 16.02
C ALA A 168 7.11 -15.75 15.80
N GLN A 169 8.12 -15.95 14.94
CA GLN A 169 9.17 -14.97 14.66
C GLN A 169 8.85 -14.09 13.46
N ILE A 170 7.70 -14.27 12.81
CA ILE A 170 7.28 -13.49 11.64
C ILE A 170 6.24 -12.45 12.08
N LEU A 171 6.56 -11.18 11.92
CA LEU A 171 5.57 -10.11 11.93
C LEU A 171 5.15 -9.86 10.49
N HIS A 172 4.16 -10.61 10.04
CA HIS A 172 3.59 -10.48 8.71
C HIS A 172 2.58 -9.34 8.72
N HIS A 173 2.84 -8.31 7.94
CA HIS A 173 1.94 -7.20 7.70
C HIS A 173 1.67 -7.09 6.21
N VAL A 174 0.43 -6.78 5.86
CA VAL A 174 0.03 -6.58 4.47
C VAL A 174 -0.14 -5.10 4.18
N THR A 175 0.04 -4.72 2.92
CA THR A 175 -0.28 -3.36 2.47
C THR A 175 -1.77 -3.09 2.44
N HIS A 176 -2.60 -4.14 2.49
CA HIS A 176 -4.05 -4.08 2.30
C HIS A 176 -4.47 -3.74 0.87
N ASN A 177 -3.69 -4.19 -0.11
CA ASN A 177 -3.82 -3.77 -1.50
C ASN A 177 -5.15 -4.19 -2.16
N HIS A 178 -5.98 -3.22 -2.54
CA HIS A 178 -7.27 -3.43 -3.23
C HIS A 178 -7.13 -3.69 -4.73
N SER A 179 -5.93 -3.54 -5.29
CA SER A 179 -5.61 -3.81 -6.70
C SER A 179 -4.81 -5.11 -6.92
N SER A 180 -4.78 -5.99 -5.90
CA SER A 180 -4.11 -7.30 -5.94
C SER A 180 -5.10 -8.45 -5.79
N ALA A 181 -4.87 -9.55 -6.50
CA ALA A 181 -5.66 -10.76 -6.30
C ALA A 181 -5.50 -11.30 -4.88
N TYR A 182 -6.56 -11.89 -4.33
CA TYR A 182 -6.47 -12.61 -3.07
C TYR A 182 -7.38 -13.85 -3.03
N SER A 183 -6.80 -15.00 -3.34
CA SER A 183 -7.50 -16.32 -3.36
C SER A 183 -6.88 -17.31 -2.36
N SER A 184 -6.31 -16.82 -1.26
CA SER A 184 -5.57 -17.62 -0.27
C SER A 184 -6.40 -18.10 0.93
N THR A 185 -7.67 -17.71 1.03
CA THR A 185 -8.51 -17.97 2.22
C THR A 185 -9.58 -19.03 1.99
N LEU A 186 -9.99 -19.73 3.05
CA LEU A 186 -11.21 -20.55 3.05
C LEU A 186 -12.41 -19.84 3.70
N ALA A 187 -12.24 -18.62 4.22
CA ALA A 187 -13.34 -17.84 4.77
C ALA A 187 -14.28 -17.36 3.64
N ALA A 188 -15.47 -17.96 3.57
CA ALA A 188 -16.32 -17.90 2.38
C ALA A 188 -16.97 -16.52 2.16
N GLY A 189 -17.10 -15.69 3.19
CA GLY A 189 -17.59 -14.33 3.06
C GLY A 189 -16.60 -13.43 2.31
N LEU A 190 -15.30 -13.72 2.41
CA LEU A 190 -14.28 -12.99 1.64
C LEU A 190 -14.38 -13.23 0.14
N PHE A 191 -15.01 -14.32 -0.32
CA PHE A 191 -15.23 -14.59 -1.75
C PHE A 191 -16.22 -13.61 -2.41
N LEU A 192 -16.89 -12.76 -1.63
CA LEU A 192 -17.77 -11.71 -2.14
C LEU A 192 -17.00 -10.42 -2.46
N PHE A 193 -15.94 -10.16 -1.70
CA PHE A 193 -15.03 -9.03 -1.90
C PHE A 193 -13.91 -9.41 -2.88
N GLN A 194 -13.35 -10.60 -2.72
CA GLN A 194 -12.29 -11.17 -3.53
C GLN A 194 -12.82 -12.33 -4.39
N ASP A 195 -11.95 -13.23 -4.86
CA ASP A 195 -12.35 -14.43 -5.57
C ASP A 195 -12.27 -15.69 -4.67
N VAL A 196 -12.80 -16.81 -5.17
CA VAL A 196 -12.81 -18.09 -4.46
C VAL A 196 -11.38 -18.61 -4.25
N PHE A 197 -11.18 -19.33 -3.15
CA PHE A 197 -9.95 -20.06 -2.86
C PHE A 197 -9.39 -20.81 -4.08
N ASP A 198 -8.10 -20.62 -4.35
CA ASP A 198 -7.34 -21.39 -5.32
C ASP A 198 -6.05 -21.91 -4.68
N ALA A 199 -5.90 -23.24 -4.63
CA ALA A 199 -4.73 -23.89 -4.05
C ALA A 199 -3.42 -23.52 -4.76
N ARG A 200 -3.47 -23.16 -6.06
CA ARG A 200 -2.30 -22.73 -6.84
C ARG A 200 -1.82 -21.37 -6.36
N PHE A 201 -2.74 -20.40 -6.25
CA PHE A 201 -2.47 -19.08 -5.70
C PHE A 201 -1.91 -19.18 -4.29
N PHE A 202 -2.60 -19.91 -3.40
CA PHE A 202 -2.19 -20.11 -2.01
C PHE A 202 -0.75 -20.65 -1.89
N GLU A 203 -0.43 -21.71 -2.64
CA GLU A 203 0.90 -22.33 -2.61
C GLU A 203 1.98 -21.41 -3.23
N PHE A 204 1.66 -20.72 -4.31
CA PHE A 204 2.55 -19.75 -4.94
C PHE A 204 2.90 -18.61 -3.98
N GLN A 205 1.89 -17.94 -3.40
CA GLN A 205 2.10 -16.85 -2.45
C GLN A 205 2.96 -17.31 -1.26
N ALA A 206 2.65 -18.47 -0.68
CA ALA A 206 3.41 -18.99 0.46
C ALA A 206 4.89 -19.24 0.12
N ARG A 207 5.18 -19.78 -1.07
CA ARG A 207 6.56 -20.01 -1.53
C ARG A 207 7.31 -18.70 -1.78
N ARG A 208 6.66 -17.68 -2.32
CA ARG A 208 7.27 -16.36 -2.53
C ARG A 208 7.57 -15.64 -1.21
N MET A 209 6.64 -15.69 -0.27
CA MET A 209 6.83 -15.17 1.08
C MET A 209 7.99 -15.86 1.82
N ALA A 210 8.03 -17.20 1.80
CA ALA A 210 9.13 -17.96 2.38
C ALA A 210 10.48 -17.63 1.71
N ALA A 211 10.50 -17.51 0.38
CA ALA A 211 11.69 -17.15 -0.37
C ALA A 211 12.24 -15.76 0.01
N ALA A 212 11.38 -14.77 0.25
CA ALA A 212 11.82 -13.44 0.71
C ALA A 212 12.53 -13.54 2.08
N ILE A 213 11.98 -14.31 3.02
CA ILE A 213 12.59 -14.53 4.35
C ILE A 213 13.92 -15.29 4.25
N GLU A 214 13.97 -16.37 3.46
CA GLU A 214 15.20 -17.15 3.27
C GLU A 214 16.30 -16.31 2.61
N GLN A 215 15.96 -15.49 1.60
CA GLN A 215 16.90 -14.54 1.00
C GLN A 215 17.40 -13.51 2.01
N ALA A 216 16.50 -12.94 2.82
CA ALA A 216 16.86 -11.98 3.86
C ALA A 216 17.82 -12.60 4.89
N ALA A 217 17.52 -13.82 5.36
CA ALA A 217 18.39 -14.54 6.30
C ALA A 217 19.75 -14.91 5.68
N ALA A 218 19.78 -15.33 4.42
CA ALA A 218 21.02 -15.61 3.69
C ALA A 218 21.89 -14.34 3.49
N ASN A 219 21.26 -13.16 3.48
CA ASN A 219 21.90 -11.86 3.29
C ASN A 219 22.22 -11.12 4.60
N LEU A 220 22.22 -11.79 5.76
CA LEU A 220 22.57 -11.17 7.04
C LEU A 220 23.99 -10.58 7.04
N ARG A 221 24.11 -9.28 7.32
CA ARG A 221 25.36 -8.52 7.42
C ARG A 221 25.45 -7.77 8.74
N PRO A 222 26.66 -7.50 9.26
CA PRO A 222 26.82 -6.60 10.41
C PRO A 222 26.14 -5.26 10.11
N ALA A 223 25.35 -4.74 11.06
CA ALA A 223 24.56 -3.53 10.81
C ALA A 223 24.45 -2.63 12.04
N ARG A 224 23.88 -1.43 11.83
CA ARG A 224 23.37 -0.55 12.89
C ARG A 224 21.94 -0.13 12.57
N MET A 225 21.19 0.21 13.61
CA MET A 225 19.80 0.66 13.53
C MET A 225 19.61 2.01 14.22
N ALA A 226 18.82 2.89 13.63
CA ALA A 226 18.25 4.08 14.27
C ALA A 226 16.77 4.19 13.88
N ALA A 227 15.99 5.00 14.60
CA ALA A 227 14.61 5.27 14.24
C ALA A 227 14.24 6.74 14.45
N MET A 228 13.32 7.22 13.63
CA MET A 228 12.74 8.55 13.70
C MET A 228 11.24 8.47 13.48
N GLU A 229 10.51 9.38 14.12
CA GLU A 229 9.11 9.65 13.86
C GLU A 229 8.98 11.13 13.49
N VAL A 230 8.31 11.43 12.38
CA VAL A 230 8.05 12.82 11.95
C VAL A 230 6.56 12.99 11.65
N PRO A 231 5.99 14.18 11.86
CA PRO A 231 4.62 14.43 11.43
C PRO A 231 4.54 14.44 9.90
N HIS A 232 3.56 13.72 9.34
CA HIS A 232 3.10 13.79 7.95
C HIS A 232 1.59 14.08 7.92
N ARG A 233 1.09 14.76 6.87
CA ARG A 233 -0.30 15.26 6.81
C ARG A 233 -0.96 15.10 5.45
N VAL A 234 -0.22 15.44 4.38
CA VAL A 234 -0.69 15.17 3.02
C VAL A 234 -0.87 13.67 2.89
N TYR A 235 -1.83 13.21 2.09
CA TYR A 235 -1.97 11.77 1.85
C TYR A 235 -2.42 10.92 3.06
N LYS A 236 -3.17 11.51 4.01
CA LYS A 236 -3.90 10.80 5.08
C LYS A 236 -5.01 11.61 5.76
N GLY A 237 -6.25 11.18 5.60
CA GLY A 237 -7.40 11.79 6.26
C GLY A 237 -8.27 10.77 6.99
N ASN A 238 -9.20 11.25 7.80
CA ASN A 238 -10.12 10.41 8.54
C ASN A 238 -11.39 10.10 7.74
N VAL A 239 -11.46 8.89 7.17
CA VAL A 239 -12.62 8.42 6.40
C VAL A 239 -13.91 8.34 7.22
N VAL A 240 -13.83 8.14 8.52
CA VAL A 240 -15.02 8.04 9.36
C VAL A 240 -15.83 9.34 9.30
N ARG A 241 -15.13 10.49 9.13
CA ARG A 241 -15.66 11.84 8.97
C ARG A 241 -16.57 12.25 10.13
N LEU A 242 -17.14 13.45 10.02
CA LEU A 242 -18.13 13.96 10.97
C LEU A 242 -19.40 13.12 10.90
N ALA A 243 -19.93 12.73 12.06
CA ALA A 243 -21.19 12.00 12.17
C ALA A 243 -22.03 12.48 13.35
N THR A 244 -23.31 12.11 13.36
CA THR A 244 -24.22 12.34 14.50
C THR A 244 -24.57 10.99 15.12
N ALA A 245 -24.42 10.88 16.43
CA ALA A 245 -24.81 9.69 17.18
C ALA A 245 -26.34 9.53 17.21
N ILE A 246 -26.81 8.32 17.52
CA ILE A 246 -28.23 8.01 17.67
C ILE A 246 -28.92 8.89 18.73
N ASP A 247 -28.19 9.29 19.78
CA ASP A 247 -28.71 10.19 20.82
C ASP A 247 -28.54 11.69 20.50
N GLY A 248 -28.18 12.03 19.26
CA GLY A 248 -28.00 13.40 18.76
C GLY A 248 -26.66 14.04 19.12
N THR A 249 -25.82 13.38 19.92
CA THR A 249 -24.49 13.90 20.29
C THR A 249 -23.51 13.83 19.12
N PRO A 250 -22.42 14.64 19.12
CA PRO A 250 -21.37 14.54 18.11
C PRO A 250 -20.71 13.15 18.07
N ALA A 251 -20.40 12.67 16.88
CA ALA A 251 -19.76 11.38 16.62
C ALA A 251 -18.80 11.45 15.43
N GLY A 252 -18.09 10.35 15.17
CA GLY A 252 -17.03 10.30 14.18
C GLY A 252 -15.88 11.25 14.52
N TYR A 253 -15.14 11.67 13.51
CA TYR A 253 -13.92 12.46 13.68
C TYR A 253 -13.80 13.59 12.66
N PRO A 254 -13.12 14.70 13.00
CA PRO A 254 -12.68 15.66 11.99
C PRO A 254 -11.83 14.97 10.92
N LEU A 255 -11.88 15.50 9.69
CA LEU A 255 -11.10 14.96 8.57
C LEU A 255 -9.60 14.86 8.88
N GLU A 256 -9.04 15.89 9.49
CA GLU A 256 -7.61 15.99 9.73
C GLU A 256 -7.15 15.29 11.01
N TYR A 257 -8.03 14.58 11.72
CA TYR A 257 -7.67 13.80 12.90
C TYR A 257 -7.18 12.40 12.52
N GLY A 258 -6.04 11.99 13.07
CA GLY A 258 -5.53 10.62 12.94
C GLY A 258 -4.15 10.49 13.57
N ASP A 259 -3.56 9.31 13.47
CA ASP A 259 -2.14 9.15 13.80
C ASP A 259 -1.29 9.77 12.68
N ARG A 260 -0.60 10.88 12.95
CA ARG A 260 0.24 11.57 11.96
C ARG A 260 1.72 11.24 12.09
N GLY A 261 2.09 10.34 13.00
CA GLY A 261 3.47 9.91 13.22
C GLY A 261 3.96 8.98 12.12
N LEU A 262 4.65 9.51 11.11
CA LEU A 262 5.37 8.71 10.13
C LEU A 262 6.64 8.14 10.77
N VAL A 263 6.68 6.83 10.97
CA VAL A 263 7.84 6.15 11.58
C VAL A 263 8.75 5.57 10.49
N VAL A 264 10.06 5.84 10.62
CA VAL A 264 11.11 5.22 9.81
C VAL A 264 12.15 4.56 10.72
N ILE A 265 12.33 3.26 10.58
CA ILE A 265 13.46 2.51 11.15
C ILE A 265 14.51 2.32 10.05
N ARG A 266 15.68 2.87 10.28
CA ARG A 266 16.81 2.88 9.37
C ARG A 266 17.83 1.82 9.75
N PHE A 267 18.22 1.01 8.76
CA PHE A 267 19.33 0.06 8.88
C PHE A 267 20.46 0.41 7.92
N ASP A 268 21.70 0.47 8.44
CA ASP A 268 22.91 0.63 7.63
C ASP A 268 23.80 -0.62 7.71
N ASP A 269 24.36 -1.04 6.58
CA ASP A 269 25.38 -2.08 6.43
C ASP A 269 26.74 -1.58 6.96
N LEU A 270 27.32 -2.33 7.91
CA LEU A 270 28.61 -2.08 8.53
C LEU A 270 29.70 -3.08 8.11
N SER A 271 29.51 -3.79 6.99
CA SER A 271 30.56 -4.66 6.42
C SER A 271 31.86 -3.89 6.16
N ASP A 272 31.76 -2.61 5.80
CA ASP A 272 32.83 -1.62 5.92
C ASP A 272 32.42 -0.52 6.91
N ALA A 273 32.85 -0.63 8.17
CA ALA A 273 32.49 0.32 9.21
C ALA A 273 33.01 1.74 8.96
N ALA A 274 34.01 1.92 8.09
CA ALA A 274 34.49 3.25 7.70
C ALA A 274 33.57 3.94 6.68
N GLN A 275 32.76 3.16 5.96
CA GLN A 275 31.81 3.63 4.95
C GLN A 275 30.46 2.90 5.08
N PRO A 276 29.68 3.20 6.13
CA PRO A 276 28.34 2.63 6.28
C PRO A 276 27.48 2.92 5.05
N ARG A 277 26.76 1.91 4.56
CA ARG A 277 25.85 2.06 3.41
C ARG A 277 24.40 1.81 3.83
N PRO A 278 23.42 2.54 3.29
CA PRO A 278 22.01 2.21 3.45
C PRO A 278 21.76 0.72 3.14
N LEU A 279 21.01 0.02 4.00
CA LEU A 279 20.67 -1.39 3.82
C LEU A 279 19.16 -1.58 3.63
N ALA A 280 18.35 -1.03 4.53
CA ALA A 280 16.89 -1.10 4.46
C ALA A 280 16.24 0.04 5.26
N ALA A 281 15.06 0.46 4.82
CA ALA A 281 14.14 1.29 5.58
C ALA A 281 12.88 0.48 5.88
N TRP A 282 12.52 0.33 7.16
CA TRP A 282 11.19 -0.13 7.54
C TRP A 282 10.33 1.08 7.89
N VAL A 283 9.12 1.18 7.33
CA VAL A 283 8.25 2.34 7.48
C VAL A 283 6.89 1.91 8.01
N ASN A 284 6.31 2.72 8.89
CA ASN A 284 4.93 2.57 9.32
C ASN A 284 4.14 3.84 9.00
N TRP A 285 3.04 3.66 8.26
CA TRP A 285 2.09 4.71 7.92
C TRP A 285 0.73 4.08 7.61
N GLY A 286 -0.36 4.62 8.17
CA GLY A 286 -1.72 4.25 7.78
C GLY A 286 -2.20 5.04 6.56
N GLU A 287 -2.54 4.35 5.47
CA GLU A 287 -3.33 4.86 4.33
C GLU A 287 -3.88 3.65 3.54
N HIS A 288 -5.18 3.62 3.22
CA HIS A 288 -5.73 2.54 2.40
C HIS A 288 -5.19 2.63 0.95
N PRO A 289 -4.68 1.52 0.39
CA PRO A 289 -4.33 1.43 -1.02
C PRO A 289 -5.56 1.08 -1.87
N GLU A 290 -6.50 2.02 -1.92
CA GLU A 290 -7.76 1.95 -2.69
C GLU A 290 -7.88 3.11 -3.68
N SER A 291 -6.74 3.72 -4.06
CA SER A 291 -6.75 4.90 -4.93
C SER A 291 -7.20 4.60 -6.37
N LEU A 292 -7.37 3.31 -6.69
CA LEU A 292 -7.62 2.78 -8.01
C LEU A 292 -8.99 2.08 -8.09
N ASP A 293 -9.88 2.66 -8.88
CA ASP A 293 -11.12 2.04 -9.33
C ASP A 293 -10.84 0.90 -10.35
N PRO A 294 -11.79 -0.02 -10.62
CA PRO A 294 -11.50 -1.23 -11.38
C PRO A 294 -10.87 -0.96 -12.75
N HIS A 295 -9.71 -1.57 -12.97
CA HIS A 295 -8.88 -1.41 -14.18
C HIS A 295 -8.35 -2.72 -14.77
N ASP A 296 -8.68 -3.87 -14.15
CA ASP A 296 -8.31 -5.23 -14.58
C ASP A 296 -6.80 -5.46 -14.83
N LEU A 297 -5.94 -4.79 -14.05
CA LEU A 297 -4.48 -4.90 -14.10
C LEU A 297 -3.97 -5.13 -12.69
N HIS A 298 -3.07 -6.08 -12.44
CA HIS A 298 -2.44 -6.15 -11.11
C HIS A 298 -1.60 -4.91 -10.84
N SER A 299 -1.75 -4.32 -9.65
CA SER A 299 -1.04 -3.10 -9.23
C SER A 299 -0.76 -3.13 -7.74
N ALA A 300 0.36 -2.57 -7.30
CA ALA A 300 0.66 -2.30 -5.88
C ALA A 300 0.08 -0.95 -5.39
N ASP A 301 -0.83 -0.33 -6.16
CA ASP A 301 -1.44 0.97 -5.86
C ASP A 301 -0.35 2.05 -5.62
N PHE A 302 -0.53 2.92 -4.63
CA PHE A 302 0.44 3.96 -4.28
C PHE A 302 1.79 3.41 -3.86
N LEU A 303 1.85 2.16 -3.37
CA LEU A 303 3.10 1.56 -2.89
C LEU A 303 4.08 1.33 -4.04
N ALA A 304 3.60 1.10 -5.26
CA ALA A 304 4.50 0.94 -6.42
C ALA A 304 5.37 2.19 -6.61
N ALA A 305 4.75 3.37 -6.64
CA ALA A 305 5.45 4.64 -6.80
C ALA A 305 6.24 5.01 -5.53
N LEU A 306 5.69 4.76 -4.33
CA LEU A 306 6.38 5.02 -3.06
C LEU A 306 7.70 4.24 -2.97
N GLU A 307 7.64 2.93 -3.17
CA GLU A 307 8.81 2.05 -3.15
C GLU A 307 9.81 2.46 -4.23
N ARG A 308 9.33 2.81 -5.44
CA ARG A 308 10.21 3.29 -6.52
C ARG A 308 10.97 4.56 -6.13
N TYR A 309 10.29 5.57 -5.59
CA TYR A 309 10.94 6.83 -5.19
C TYR A 309 11.94 6.61 -4.07
N VAL A 310 11.50 5.93 -3.00
CA VAL A 310 12.33 5.74 -1.81
C VAL A 310 13.51 4.80 -2.11
N ASP A 311 13.31 3.69 -2.80
CA ASP A 311 14.36 2.73 -3.11
C ASP A 311 15.47 3.36 -3.96
N ARG A 312 15.09 4.14 -4.99
CA ARG A 312 16.04 4.79 -5.90
C ARG A 312 16.82 5.92 -5.22
N GLU A 313 16.17 6.71 -4.37
CA GLU A 313 16.81 7.86 -3.71
C GLU A 313 17.65 7.45 -2.49
N LEU A 314 17.24 6.42 -1.75
CA LEU A 314 18.05 5.90 -0.64
C LEU A 314 19.14 4.93 -1.10
N GLY A 315 18.95 4.26 -2.23
CA GLY A 315 19.78 3.10 -2.61
C GLY A 315 19.62 1.92 -1.66
N ALA A 316 18.48 1.81 -0.98
CA ALA A 316 18.12 0.77 -0.02
C ALA A 316 16.64 0.44 -0.11
N SER A 317 16.27 -0.81 0.18
CA SER A 317 14.89 -1.26 0.04
C SER A 317 13.98 -0.75 1.16
N LEU A 318 12.83 -0.22 0.78
CA LEU A 318 11.69 0.08 1.63
C LEU A 318 10.91 -1.19 1.95
N VAL A 319 10.56 -1.38 3.22
CA VAL A 319 9.59 -2.37 3.71
C VAL A 319 8.50 -1.62 4.45
N PHE A 320 7.34 -1.50 3.81
CA PHE A 320 6.20 -0.72 4.30
C PHE A 320 5.30 -1.54 5.23
N SER A 321 4.74 -0.92 6.26
CA SER A 321 3.71 -1.49 7.13
C SER A 321 2.59 -0.49 7.38
N GLN A 322 1.40 -1.01 7.65
CA GLN A 322 0.22 -0.20 7.93
C GLN A 322 0.17 0.23 9.40
N GLY A 323 -0.25 1.47 9.64
CA GLY A 323 -0.61 2.00 10.97
C GLY A 323 -2.11 1.88 11.22
N ASP A 324 -2.77 3.00 11.51
CA ASP A 324 -4.22 3.19 11.66
C ASP A 324 -4.99 3.17 10.33
N VAL A 325 -4.68 2.21 9.47
CA VAL A 325 -5.26 2.05 8.13
C VAL A 325 -6.79 2.11 8.16
N GLY A 326 -7.46 1.49 9.13
CA GLY A 326 -8.92 1.43 9.23
C GLY A 326 -9.64 2.78 9.39
N SER A 327 -8.90 3.87 9.64
CA SER A 327 -9.40 5.24 9.61
C SER A 327 -8.73 6.15 8.59
N ALA A 328 -7.74 5.67 7.83
CA ALA A 328 -6.89 6.48 6.97
C ALA A 328 -7.27 6.36 5.48
N GLU A 329 -7.95 7.38 4.97
CA GLU A 329 -8.20 7.60 3.54
C GLU A 329 -8.38 9.11 3.30
N ASN A 330 -7.93 9.62 2.13
CA ASN A 330 -8.32 10.94 1.59
C ASN A 330 -8.19 12.13 2.57
N SER A 331 -7.14 12.93 2.47
CA SER A 331 -6.86 14.08 3.35
C SER A 331 -7.15 15.42 2.73
N GLY A 332 -7.49 16.38 3.59
CA GLY A 332 -7.68 17.78 3.22
C GLY A 332 -8.94 18.13 2.50
N ASP A 333 -9.04 19.42 2.20
CA ASP A 333 -10.05 19.90 1.29
C ASP A 333 -9.62 19.50 -0.13
N ARG A 334 -10.41 18.62 -0.74
CA ARG A 334 -10.17 18.13 -2.10
C ARG A 334 -10.05 19.25 -3.12
N ASP A 335 -10.62 20.42 -2.85
CA ASP A 335 -10.54 21.57 -3.73
C ASP A 335 -9.15 22.24 -3.72
N GLU A 336 -8.24 21.90 -2.82
CA GLU A 336 -6.95 22.59 -2.69
C GLU A 336 -5.93 22.16 -3.75
N LEU A 337 -5.07 23.11 -4.13
CA LEU A 337 -3.82 22.87 -4.86
C LEU A 337 -2.65 23.01 -3.88
N ILE A 338 -1.71 22.06 -3.96
CA ILE A 338 -0.61 21.94 -3.02
C ILE A 338 0.72 22.20 -3.73
N ALA A 339 1.48 23.15 -3.18
CA ALA A 339 2.84 23.48 -3.57
C ALA A 339 3.80 22.34 -3.19
N ASP A 340 5.03 22.37 -3.71
CA ASP A 340 5.97 21.27 -3.47
C ASP A 340 6.40 21.15 -1.99
N ASP A 341 6.28 22.23 -1.22
CA ASP A 341 6.52 22.24 0.23
C ASP A 341 5.34 21.75 1.09
N GLY A 342 4.23 21.36 0.45
CA GLY A 342 3.03 20.89 1.12
C GLY A 342 2.04 21.99 1.50
N SER A 343 2.33 23.27 1.22
CA SER A 343 1.42 24.38 1.51
C SER A 343 0.31 24.52 0.46
N VAL A 344 -0.86 25.00 0.90
CA VAL A 344 -1.97 25.32 0.00
C VAL A 344 -1.63 26.58 -0.80
N CYS A 345 -1.55 26.45 -2.12
CA CYS A 345 -1.21 27.54 -3.04
C CYS A 345 -2.36 27.94 -3.97
N GLY A 346 -3.47 27.20 -3.97
CA GLY A 346 -4.62 27.51 -4.81
C GLY A 346 -5.85 26.67 -4.48
N ARG A 347 -6.93 26.89 -5.21
CA ARG A 347 -8.20 26.19 -5.07
C ARG A 347 -8.84 25.94 -6.44
N TRP A 348 -9.15 24.67 -6.70
CA TRP A 348 -9.86 24.18 -7.86
C TRP A 348 -11.00 23.25 -7.43
N PRO A 349 -12.22 23.77 -7.28
CA PRO A 349 -13.41 22.97 -6.98
C PRO A 349 -13.72 21.91 -8.04
N GLY A 350 -14.32 20.80 -7.61
CA GLY A 350 -14.64 19.65 -8.45
C GLY A 350 -15.49 19.94 -9.70
N ASP A 351 -16.37 20.95 -9.62
CA ASP A 351 -17.31 21.36 -10.67
C ASP A 351 -16.82 22.53 -11.53
N ALA A 352 -15.63 23.07 -11.24
CA ALA A 352 -15.06 24.18 -11.98
C ALA A 352 -14.21 23.70 -13.19
N GLU A 353 -14.37 24.38 -14.33
CA GLU A 353 -13.58 24.14 -15.56
C GLU A 353 -12.10 24.53 -15.41
N ALA A 354 -11.78 25.41 -14.45
CA ALA A 354 -10.43 25.88 -14.15
C ALA A 354 -10.33 26.25 -12.65
N PRO A 355 -9.11 26.37 -12.09
CA PRO A 355 -8.92 26.86 -10.73
C PRO A 355 -9.58 28.22 -10.49
N GLU A 356 -10.26 28.38 -9.35
CA GLU A 356 -10.78 29.67 -8.90
C GLU A 356 -9.66 30.58 -8.41
N THR A 357 -8.66 29.99 -7.75
CA THR A 357 -7.42 30.64 -7.35
C THR A 357 -6.24 29.73 -7.65
N ASP A 358 -5.17 30.30 -8.19
CA ASP A 358 -3.93 29.60 -8.45
C ASP A 358 -2.77 30.57 -8.24
N ALA A 359 -2.12 30.44 -7.08
CA ALA A 359 -0.88 31.13 -6.74
C ALA A 359 0.30 30.15 -6.65
N CYS A 360 0.15 28.93 -7.19
CA CYS A 360 1.20 27.94 -7.22
C CYS A 360 2.33 28.40 -8.15
N ALA A 361 3.57 28.06 -7.80
CA ALA A 361 4.69 28.33 -8.69
C ALA A 361 4.58 27.46 -9.96
N GLY A 362 5.17 27.91 -11.06
CA GLY A 362 5.13 27.16 -12.32
C GLY A 362 5.73 25.76 -12.16
N GLY A 363 4.96 24.73 -12.50
CA GLY A 363 5.35 23.34 -12.32
C GLY A 363 4.92 22.71 -10.99
N GLU A 364 4.34 23.48 -10.08
CA GLU A 364 3.74 23.02 -8.82
C GLU A 364 2.20 23.05 -8.88
N GLY A 365 1.52 22.70 -7.78
CA GLY A 365 0.06 22.77 -7.69
C GLY A 365 -0.64 21.42 -7.87
N THR A 366 -0.20 20.40 -7.14
CA THR A 366 -0.87 19.09 -7.15
C THR A 366 -2.24 19.22 -6.49
N ILE A 367 -3.31 18.75 -7.15
CA ILE A 367 -4.66 18.73 -6.56
C ILE A 367 -4.67 17.79 -5.35
N ARG A 368 -5.23 18.22 -4.22
CA ARG A 368 -5.35 17.45 -2.98
C ARG A 368 -6.52 16.44 -2.99
N ASP A 369 -6.66 15.69 -4.08
CA ASP A 369 -7.74 14.71 -4.30
C ASP A 369 -7.12 13.47 -4.94
N TRP A 370 -7.08 12.33 -4.25
CA TRP A 370 -6.36 11.12 -4.73
C TRP A 370 -7.10 9.80 -4.56
N ASN A 371 -8.01 9.70 -3.58
CA ASN A 371 -8.72 8.44 -3.37
C ASN A 371 -9.71 8.21 -4.53
N HIS A 372 -9.66 7.02 -5.14
CA HIS A 372 -10.39 6.69 -6.37
C HIS A 372 -10.14 7.72 -7.50
N LYS A 373 -8.88 8.08 -7.76
CA LYS A 373 -8.48 9.08 -8.79
C LYS A 373 -7.44 8.57 -9.79
N GLY A 374 -7.20 7.26 -9.82
CA GLY A 374 -6.36 6.63 -10.82
C GLY A 374 -4.86 6.85 -10.61
N TYR A 375 -4.05 6.08 -11.34
CA TYR A 375 -2.59 5.96 -11.15
C TYR A 375 -1.84 7.29 -11.11
N VAL A 376 -2.21 8.20 -12.02
CA VAL A 376 -1.60 9.51 -12.20
C VAL A 376 -1.65 10.31 -10.91
N GLN A 377 -2.81 10.36 -10.30
CA GLN A 377 -3.09 11.24 -9.18
C GLN A 377 -2.51 10.65 -7.89
N THR A 378 -2.57 9.33 -7.74
CA THR A 378 -1.85 8.58 -6.71
C THR A 378 -0.34 8.87 -6.76
N GLU A 379 0.28 8.75 -7.94
CA GLU A 379 1.73 8.96 -8.12
C GLU A 379 2.17 10.40 -7.80
N ARG A 380 1.32 11.40 -8.07
CA ARG A 380 1.59 12.80 -7.71
C ARG A 380 1.62 13.03 -6.21
N ASN A 381 0.64 12.50 -5.51
CA ASN A 381 0.45 12.80 -4.08
C ASN A 381 1.36 11.95 -3.19
N VAL A 382 1.61 10.69 -3.56
CA VAL A 382 2.51 9.82 -2.77
C VAL A 382 3.96 10.34 -2.73
N ARG A 383 4.33 11.27 -3.62
CA ARG A 383 5.62 11.96 -3.56
C ARG A 383 5.83 12.71 -2.24
N PHE A 384 4.79 13.33 -1.68
CA PHE A 384 4.89 14.02 -0.40
C PHE A 384 5.24 13.05 0.74
N LEU A 385 4.66 11.85 0.72
CA LEU A 385 5.00 10.79 1.68
C LEU A 385 6.46 10.32 1.48
N ALA A 386 6.89 10.12 0.23
CA ALA A 386 8.27 9.76 -0.08
C ALA A 386 9.27 10.81 0.45
N ASP A 387 9.00 12.10 0.22
CA ASP A 387 9.84 13.20 0.72
C ASP A 387 9.97 13.19 2.25
N ASP A 388 8.87 12.92 2.96
CA ASP A 388 8.88 12.84 4.41
C ASP A 388 9.55 11.57 4.96
N ILE A 389 9.48 10.44 4.25
CA ILE A 389 10.30 9.25 4.56
C ILE A 389 11.79 9.58 4.44
N LEU A 390 12.20 10.26 3.35
CA LEU A 390 13.59 10.66 3.13
C LEU A 390 14.07 11.65 4.19
N ARG A 391 13.19 12.59 4.60
CA ARG A 391 13.44 13.52 5.71
C ARG A 391 13.62 12.77 7.02
N ALA A 392 12.73 11.85 7.37
CA ALA A 392 12.82 11.04 8.58
C ALA A 392 14.07 10.15 8.58
N TRP A 393 14.41 9.54 7.45
CA TRP A 393 15.64 8.76 7.25
C TRP A 393 16.91 9.59 7.51
N ALA A 394 16.95 10.83 7.01
CA ALA A 394 18.06 11.74 7.23
C ALA A 394 18.16 12.11 8.72
N LEU A 395 17.05 12.47 9.35
CA LEU A 395 16.98 12.84 10.77
C LEU A 395 17.35 11.68 11.71
N ALA A 396 16.96 10.44 11.38
CA ALA A 396 17.37 9.23 12.10
C ALA A 396 18.89 9.05 12.13
N GLY A 397 19.61 9.65 11.16
CA GLY A 397 21.08 9.65 11.12
C GLY A 397 21.75 10.71 12.00
N THR A 398 20.99 11.52 12.73
CA THR A 398 21.49 12.68 13.51
C THR A 398 21.23 12.52 15.00
N ALA A 399 21.65 13.52 15.80
CA ALA A 399 21.32 13.59 17.22
C ALA A 399 19.81 13.81 17.51
N GLN A 400 19.00 14.11 16.48
CA GLN A 400 17.55 14.29 16.60
C GLN A 400 16.78 12.96 16.56
N ALA A 401 17.44 11.84 16.24
CA ALA A 401 16.79 10.54 16.13
C ALA A 401 15.99 10.20 17.39
N ARG A 402 14.75 9.71 17.19
CA ARG A 402 13.92 9.22 18.29
C ARG A 402 14.61 8.06 18.99
N VAL A 403 15.19 7.13 18.25
CA VAL A 403 16.12 6.11 18.77
C VAL A 403 17.47 6.27 18.05
N PRO A 404 18.56 6.61 18.75
CA PRO A 404 19.85 6.87 18.12
C PRO A 404 20.49 5.60 17.57
N PHE A 405 21.48 5.77 16.69
CA PHE A 405 22.20 4.62 16.14
C PHE A 405 22.79 3.72 17.21
N THR A 406 22.43 2.44 17.13
CA THR A 406 23.03 1.36 17.92
C THR A 406 23.38 0.17 17.01
N SER A 407 24.44 -0.54 17.36
CA SER A 407 24.83 -1.83 16.76
C SER A 407 24.84 -2.97 17.79
N ASP A 408 24.29 -2.72 18.98
CA ASP A 408 24.16 -3.66 20.08
C ASP A 408 22.79 -3.48 20.74
N PHE A 409 21.86 -4.37 20.39
CA PHE A 409 20.56 -4.48 21.02
C PHE A 409 20.05 -5.91 20.92
N THR A 410 19.26 -6.32 21.90
CA THR A 410 18.60 -7.63 21.91
C THR A 410 17.32 -7.58 21.08
N VAL A 411 16.95 -8.75 20.54
CA VAL A 411 15.69 -8.93 19.83
C VAL A 411 14.81 -9.90 20.61
N ASP A 412 13.57 -9.52 20.89
CA ASP A 412 12.60 -10.39 21.55
C ASP A 412 11.27 -10.37 20.78
N TRP A 413 10.45 -11.39 20.97
CA TRP A 413 9.09 -11.46 20.47
C TRP A 413 8.20 -12.21 21.47
N ARG A 414 6.92 -11.87 21.45
CA ARG A 414 5.84 -12.66 22.04
C ARG A 414 4.73 -12.82 21.02
N SER A 415 4.13 -13.99 20.99
CA SER A 415 2.93 -14.27 20.21
C SER A 415 1.93 -14.99 21.10
N ALA A 416 0.68 -14.56 21.05
CA ALA A 416 -0.40 -15.13 21.83
C ALA A 416 -1.62 -15.35 20.94
N TRP A 417 -2.19 -16.54 21.05
CA TRP A 417 -3.52 -16.85 20.51
C TRP A 417 -4.52 -16.66 21.64
N VAL A 418 -5.11 -15.48 21.69
CA VAL A 418 -5.98 -15.08 22.79
C VAL A 418 -7.43 -15.42 22.43
N PRO A 419 -8.23 -15.97 23.36
CA PRO A 419 -9.64 -16.24 23.09
C PRO A 419 -10.42 -14.93 22.86
N GLY A 420 -11.68 -15.04 22.44
CA GLY A 420 -12.60 -13.91 22.54
C GLY A 420 -12.88 -13.54 24.01
N PRO A 421 -13.38 -12.32 24.28
CA PRO A 421 -13.87 -11.91 25.59
C PRO A 421 -14.96 -12.85 26.13
N LEU A 422 -15.15 -12.91 27.45
CA LEU A 422 -16.19 -13.73 28.08
C LEU A 422 -17.60 -13.33 27.62
N SER A 423 -17.84 -12.04 27.40
CA SER A 423 -19.12 -11.52 26.91
C SER A 423 -19.36 -11.86 25.43
N HIS A 424 -18.28 -12.09 24.69
CA HIS A 424 -18.29 -12.21 23.25
C HIS A 424 -17.29 -13.27 22.76
N PRO A 425 -17.48 -14.56 23.13
CA PRO A 425 -16.44 -15.59 23.01
C PRO A 425 -16.11 -16.03 21.57
N LEU A 426 -16.93 -15.63 20.60
CA LEU A 426 -16.75 -15.91 19.18
C LEU A 426 -16.85 -14.59 18.39
N PRO A 427 -16.11 -14.44 17.28
CA PRO A 427 -16.23 -13.25 16.45
C PRO A 427 -17.59 -13.18 15.76
N THR A 428 -18.07 -11.97 15.52
CA THR A 428 -19.34 -11.69 14.86
C THR A 428 -19.28 -10.53 13.87
N VAL A 429 -20.28 -10.49 12.99
CA VAL A 429 -20.49 -9.44 11.99
C VAL A 429 -21.87 -8.78 12.17
N SER A 430 -22.13 -7.70 11.43
CA SER A 430 -23.36 -6.88 11.42
C SER A 430 -23.55 -5.98 12.63
N ASN A 431 -23.42 -6.51 13.85
CA ASN A 431 -23.41 -5.73 15.09
C ASN A 431 -24.54 -4.66 15.16
N CYS A 432 -25.75 -5.04 14.78
CA CYS A 432 -26.91 -4.15 14.68
C CYS A 432 -27.30 -3.53 16.02
N ASN A 433 -27.61 -2.24 16.05
CA ASN A 433 -28.11 -1.56 17.24
C ASN A 433 -29.52 -2.06 17.64
N THR A 434 -29.62 -2.49 18.90
CA THR A 434 -30.84 -3.01 19.54
C THR A 434 -31.90 -1.93 19.73
N GLU A 435 -31.52 -0.73 20.19
CA GLU A 435 -32.43 0.38 20.46
C GLU A 435 -33.22 0.79 19.22
N LEU A 436 -32.55 0.93 18.07
CA LEU A 436 -33.21 1.24 16.80
C LEU A 436 -34.23 0.16 16.40
N THR A 437 -33.93 -1.12 16.68
CA THR A 437 -34.83 -2.25 16.43
C THR A 437 -36.08 -2.19 17.32
N PHE A 438 -35.91 -1.88 18.62
CA PHE A 438 -37.04 -1.65 19.53
C PHE A 438 -37.87 -0.42 19.15
N GLY A 439 -37.24 0.57 18.51
CA GLY A 439 -37.87 1.76 17.91
C GLY A 439 -38.62 1.51 16.60
N GLY A 440 -38.57 0.29 16.05
CA GLY A 440 -39.30 -0.12 14.85
C GLY A 440 -38.47 -0.19 13.58
N ASP A 441 -37.23 0.31 13.59
CA ASP A 441 -36.29 0.15 12.48
C ASP A 441 -35.48 -1.13 12.67
N VAL A 442 -36.03 -2.24 12.19
CA VAL A 442 -35.45 -3.57 12.39
C VAL A 442 -34.19 -3.73 11.55
N GLY A 443 -33.08 -4.00 12.23
CA GLY A 443 -31.83 -4.44 11.60
C GLY A 443 -31.87 -5.93 11.25
N VAL A 444 -31.35 -6.27 10.09
CA VAL A 444 -31.21 -7.66 9.64
C VAL A 444 -29.74 -7.87 9.27
N PRO A 445 -29.04 -8.79 9.97
CA PRO A 445 -27.73 -9.25 9.52
C PRO A 445 -27.86 -9.84 8.11
N VAL A 446 -27.17 -9.25 7.15
CA VAL A 446 -27.25 -9.72 5.76
C VAL A 446 -26.31 -10.89 5.58
N LEU A 447 -26.83 -12.03 5.11
CA LEU A 447 -25.99 -13.17 4.73
C LEU A 447 -25.02 -12.75 3.62
N GLY A 448 -23.74 -12.62 3.96
CA GLY A 448 -22.67 -12.29 3.02
C GLY A 448 -22.33 -10.79 2.92
N LEU A 449 -23.09 -9.88 3.52
CA LEU A 449 -22.68 -8.48 3.64
C LEU A 449 -22.53 -8.14 5.12
N PRO A 450 -21.37 -7.59 5.54
CA PRO A 450 -21.11 -7.37 6.94
C PRO A 450 -22.02 -6.31 7.53
N ASP A 451 -22.68 -5.47 6.73
CA ASP A 451 -23.52 -4.38 7.21
C ASP A 451 -24.79 -4.83 7.94
N CYS A 452 -25.23 -3.99 8.88
CA CYS A 452 -26.58 -4.05 9.41
C CYS A 452 -27.56 -3.43 8.41
N SER A 453 -28.27 -4.26 7.63
CA SER A 453 -29.31 -3.77 6.72
C SER A 453 -30.57 -3.40 7.49
N ARG A 454 -31.05 -2.18 7.28
CA ARG A 454 -32.25 -1.65 7.91
C ARG A 454 -33.37 -1.54 6.89
N ASN A 455 -34.49 -2.21 7.15
CA ASN A 455 -35.56 -2.37 6.16
C ASN A 455 -36.47 -1.14 6.00
N GLY A 456 -36.19 -0.04 6.70
CA GLY A 456 -36.87 1.23 6.47
C GLY A 456 -38.39 1.09 6.58
N ILE A 457 -38.88 0.47 7.65
CA ILE A 457 -40.28 0.64 8.09
C ILE A 457 -40.25 1.56 9.31
N PRO A 458 -39.97 2.87 9.17
CA PRO A 458 -39.99 3.77 10.30
C PRO A 458 -41.45 4.08 10.63
N GLY A 459 -41.83 4.00 11.89
CA GLY A 459 -43.14 4.46 12.31
C GLY A 459 -43.48 4.10 13.75
N GLU A 460 -43.95 5.10 14.50
CA GLU A 460 -44.70 4.89 15.72
C GLU A 460 -46.01 4.16 15.37
N GLY A 461 -46.07 2.89 15.75
CA GLY A 461 -47.28 2.11 15.84
C GLY A 461 -47.55 1.72 17.29
N PRO A 462 -48.75 1.20 17.62
CA PRO A 462 -49.09 0.80 18.98
C PRO A 462 -48.14 -0.25 19.59
N LEU A 463 -47.49 -1.05 18.73
CA LEU A 463 -46.53 -2.06 19.14
C LEU A 463 -45.11 -1.50 19.29
N THR A 464 -44.65 -0.64 18.36
CA THR A 464 -43.27 -0.09 18.39
C THR A 464 -43.08 0.95 19.49
N GLY A 465 -44.08 1.78 19.79
CA GLY A 465 -44.04 2.70 20.93
C GLY A 465 -44.01 1.98 22.28
N LEU A 466 -44.70 0.83 22.38
CA LEU A 466 -44.68 -0.01 23.59
C LEU A 466 -43.33 -0.70 23.77
N THR A 467 -42.75 -1.26 22.70
CA THR A 467 -41.44 -1.93 22.76
C THR A 467 -40.30 -0.96 23.08
N ALA A 468 -40.31 0.25 22.51
CA ALA A 468 -39.35 1.29 22.86
C ALA A 468 -39.48 1.74 24.33
N THR A 469 -40.71 1.92 24.82
CA THR A 469 -40.97 2.27 26.23
C THR A 469 -40.51 1.16 27.19
N ILE A 470 -40.74 -0.12 26.82
CA ILE A 470 -40.25 -1.27 27.59
C ILE A 470 -38.73 -1.26 27.65
N HIS A 471 -38.05 -1.10 26.51
CA HIS A 471 -36.59 -1.02 26.46
C HIS A 471 -36.04 0.10 27.36
N ALA A 472 -36.58 1.32 27.25
CA ALA A 472 -36.19 2.45 28.08
C ALA A 472 -36.43 2.20 29.58
N THR A 473 -37.56 1.58 29.93
CA THR A 473 -37.89 1.23 31.32
C THR A 473 -36.93 0.17 31.87
N LEU A 474 -36.65 -0.89 31.11
CA LEU A 474 -35.70 -1.92 31.51
C LEU A 474 -34.30 -1.34 31.76
N LYS A 475 -33.82 -0.47 30.85
CA LYS A 475 -32.53 0.22 31.01
C LYS A 475 -32.51 1.14 32.23
N ALA A 476 -33.59 1.89 32.47
CA ALA A 476 -33.71 2.78 33.63
C ALA A 476 -33.74 2.03 34.98
N GLU A 477 -34.34 0.83 35.00
CA GLU A 477 -34.37 -0.05 36.17
C GLU A 477 -33.07 -0.87 36.34
N GLY A 478 -32.06 -0.64 35.50
CA GLY A 478 -30.75 -1.32 35.57
C GLY A 478 -30.79 -2.77 35.09
N VAL A 479 -31.81 -3.16 34.32
CA VAL A 479 -31.84 -4.48 33.68
C VAL A 479 -30.89 -4.48 32.48
N PRO A 480 -29.88 -5.37 32.44
CA PRO A 480 -28.95 -5.44 31.31
C PRO A 480 -29.69 -5.96 30.08
N VAL A 481 -29.87 -5.07 29.11
CA VAL A 481 -30.34 -5.40 27.76
C VAL A 481 -29.18 -5.16 26.80
N PRO A 482 -28.73 -6.19 26.05
CA PRO A 482 -27.64 -6.03 25.10
C PRO A 482 -27.92 -4.87 24.13
N GLY A 483 -26.98 -3.93 24.04
CA GLY A 483 -27.08 -2.78 23.14
C GLY A 483 -27.04 -3.16 21.66
N HIS A 484 -26.56 -4.38 21.37
CA HIS A 484 -26.30 -4.85 20.02
C HIS A 484 -26.62 -6.35 19.88
N TYR A 485 -26.91 -6.77 18.65
CA TYR A 485 -27.01 -8.17 18.25
C TYR A 485 -26.33 -8.39 16.91
N SER A 486 -25.80 -9.59 16.70
CA SER A 486 -24.86 -9.88 15.62
C SER A 486 -25.03 -11.30 15.07
N ALA A 487 -24.35 -11.59 13.95
CA ALA A 487 -24.30 -12.92 13.35
C ALA A 487 -22.89 -13.52 13.50
N PRO A 488 -22.71 -14.85 13.61
CA PRO A 488 -21.38 -15.46 13.72
C PRO A 488 -20.46 -15.09 12.54
N GLY A 489 -19.21 -14.72 12.83
CA GLY A 489 -18.20 -14.32 11.83
C GLY A 489 -17.22 -15.42 11.40
N VAL A 490 -16.95 -16.40 12.28
CA VAL A 490 -15.99 -17.50 12.02
C VAL A 490 -16.33 -18.26 10.73
N GLY A 491 -15.38 -18.33 9.80
CA GLY A 491 -15.50 -18.99 8.50
C GLY A 491 -16.25 -18.16 7.45
N LEU A 492 -16.80 -17.00 7.82
CA LEU A 492 -17.32 -16.00 6.89
C LEU A 492 -16.27 -14.92 6.65
N VAL A 493 -15.86 -14.20 7.70
CA VAL A 493 -14.84 -13.13 7.61
C VAL A 493 -13.56 -13.59 8.31
N GLU A 494 -13.65 -14.00 9.58
CA GLU A 494 -12.51 -14.46 10.36
C GLU A 494 -12.20 -15.94 10.11
N GLU A 495 -10.93 -16.30 9.91
CA GLU A 495 -10.52 -17.71 9.79
C GLU A 495 -10.55 -18.46 11.12
N ASN A 496 -10.44 -17.70 12.22
CA ASN A 496 -10.22 -18.19 13.56
C ASN A 496 -11.31 -17.66 14.52
N ALA A 497 -11.60 -18.43 15.56
CA ALA A 497 -12.47 -18.05 16.67
C ALA A 497 -11.69 -17.35 17.81
N ARG A 498 -10.43 -17.01 17.55
CA ARG A 498 -9.44 -16.48 18.48
C ARG A 498 -8.60 -15.42 17.76
N ILE A 499 -7.94 -14.55 18.51
CA ILE A 499 -7.17 -13.42 17.98
C ILE A 499 -5.68 -13.75 18.06
N HIS A 500 -4.94 -13.56 16.96
CA HIS A 500 -3.48 -13.60 16.98
C HIS A 500 -2.92 -12.23 17.36
N LEU A 501 -2.24 -12.14 18.50
CA LEU A 501 -1.55 -10.91 18.91
C LEU A 501 -0.06 -11.17 18.97
N GLN A 502 0.72 -10.30 18.33
CA GLN A 502 2.17 -10.37 18.26
C GLN A 502 2.77 -9.05 18.72
N ALA A 503 3.87 -9.16 19.46
CA ALA A 503 4.69 -8.03 19.84
C ALA A 503 6.16 -8.38 19.60
N MET A 504 6.91 -7.46 19.00
CA MET A 504 8.34 -7.62 18.72
C MET A 504 9.12 -6.44 19.29
N ARG A 505 10.26 -6.75 19.89
CA ARG A 505 11.17 -5.78 20.50
C ARG A 505 12.46 -5.71 19.71
N LEU A 506 12.83 -4.49 19.31
CA LEU A 506 14.13 -4.15 18.73
C LEU A 506 14.81 -3.14 19.68
N GLY A 507 15.47 -3.62 20.73
CA GLY A 507 16.09 -2.74 21.74
C GLY A 507 15.07 -1.87 22.49
N GLU A 508 15.00 -0.58 22.14
CA GLU A 508 14.08 0.41 22.73
C GLU A 508 12.80 0.62 21.92
N ILE A 509 12.62 -0.13 20.82
CA ILE A 509 11.45 -0.07 19.93
C ILE A 509 10.53 -1.26 20.20
N LEU A 510 9.23 -1.00 20.34
CA LEU A 510 8.17 -1.99 20.36
C LEU A 510 7.36 -1.89 19.06
N LEU A 511 7.21 -3.02 18.35
CA LEU A 511 6.25 -3.19 17.26
C LEU A 511 5.15 -4.11 17.78
N ALA A 512 3.88 -3.69 17.75
CA ALA A 512 2.79 -4.52 18.24
C ALA A 512 1.65 -4.59 17.21
N SER A 513 1.20 -5.80 16.89
CA SER A 513 0.26 -6.05 15.79
C SER A 513 -1.19 -5.79 16.21
N CYS A 514 -1.96 -5.10 15.37
CA CYS A 514 -3.40 -5.35 15.28
C CYS A 514 -3.67 -6.39 14.20
N ALA A 515 -4.33 -7.49 14.58
CA ALA A 515 -4.92 -8.43 13.65
C ALA A 515 -6.23 -7.88 13.05
N CYS A 516 -6.21 -6.63 12.60
CA CYS A 516 -7.39 -5.85 12.24
C CYS A 516 -7.06 -4.65 11.31
N GLU A 517 -8.10 -4.06 10.73
CA GLU A 517 -8.13 -2.69 10.21
C GLU A 517 -8.25 -1.72 11.40
N ALA A 518 -7.10 -1.30 11.94
CA ALA A 518 -7.05 -0.49 13.16
C ALA A 518 -7.49 0.95 12.90
N GLN A 519 -8.34 1.50 13.77
CA GLN A 519 -8.60 2.95 13.80
C GLN A 519 -7.57 3.70 14.65
N ALA A 520 -7.44 5.01 14.41
CA ALA A 520 -6.51 5.90 15.10
C ALA A 520 -6.59 5.77 16.64
N ASP A 521 -7.79 5.72 17.21
CA ASP A 521 -7.97 5.59 18.66
C ASP A 521 -7.26 4.37 19.24
N LEU A 522 -7.27 3.23 18.54
CA LEU A 522 -6.62 1.99 18.98
C LEU A 522 -5.10 2.14 18.97
N ILE A 523 -4.54 2.66 17.88
CA ILE A 523 -3.10 2.85 17.71
C ILE A 523 -2.56 3.85 18.73
N LEU A 524 -3.21 5.02 18.85
CA LEU A 524 -2.80 6.06 19.80
C LEU A 524 -2.93 5.60 21.27
N ASN A 525 -3.94 4.77 21.59
CA ASN A 525 -4.05 4.18 22.93
C ASN A 525 -2.91 3.19 23.22
N LEU A 526 -2.57 2.33 22.26
CA LEU A 526 -1.44 1.40 22.38
C LEU A 526 -0.12 2.15 22.58
N GLU A 527 0.13 3.17 21.75
CA GLU A 527 1.38 3.93 21.78
C GLU A 527 1.56 4.71 23.08
N SER A 528 0.49 5.35 23.58
CA SER A 528 0.55 6.02 24.88
C SER A 528 0.75 5.02 26.03
N ARG A 529 0.00 3.92 26.09
CA ARG A 529 0.08 2.96 27.22
C ARG A 529 1.39 2.18 27.32
N ALA A 530 2.12 2.02 26.21
CA ALA A 530 3.34 1.22 26.17
C ALA A 530 4.62 2.05 26.12
N ASN A 531 4.54 3.38 26.01
CA ASN A 531 5.73 4.23 25.96
C ASN A 531 6.37 4.40 27.35
N GLU A 532 7.44 5.17 27.43
CA GLU A 532 8.23 5.40 28.65
C GLU A 532 7.70 6.50 29.60
N VAL A 533 6.58 7.14 29.28
CA VAL A 533 6.04 8.32 29.97
C VAL A 533 4.75 7.99 30.70
N ALA A 534 4.86 7.61 31.98
CA ALA A 534 3.68 7.33 32.80
C ALA A 534 2.68 8.51 32.87
N GLY A 535 1.39 8.20 32.73
CA GLY A 535 0.27 9.12 32.81
C GLY A 535 -0.01 9.89 31.52
N ASP A 536 0.56 9.51 30.37
CA ASP A 536 0.35 10.17 29.08
C ASP A 536 -0.73 9.52 28.20
N LEU A 537 -1.71 8.89 28.87
CA LEU A 537 -2.78 8.09 28.30
C LEU A 537 -3.67 8.82 27.29
N TYR A 538 -3.74 8.30 26.07
CA TYR A 538 -4.75 8.65 25.08
C TYR A 538 -6.02 7.79 25.29
N ALA A 539 -7.17 8.42 25.58
CA ALA A 539 -8.43 7.71 25.84
C ALA A 539 -9.41 7.69 24.65
N GLY A 540 -9.11 8.39 23.55
CA GLY A 540 -10.03 8.59 22.43
C GLY A 540 -10.36 10.05 22.19
N PHE A 541 -10.96 10.34 21.03
CA PHE A 541 -11.31 11.70 20.64
C PHE A 541 -12.52 12.23 21.43
N ASP A 542 -12.35 13.36 22.09
CA ASP A 542 -13.36 14.07 22.86
C ASP A 542 -13.80 15.36 22.15
N TRP A 543 -14.98 15.29 21.54
CA TRP A 543 -15.64 16.45 20.91
C TRP A 543 -15.87 17.62 21.86
N ALA A 544 -16.04 17.38 23.16
CA ALA A 544 -16.27 18.43 24.13
C ALA A 544 -15.00 19.25 24.43
N CYS A 545 -13.81 18.79 24.04
CA CYS A 545 -12.60 19.61 24.02
C CYS A 545 -12.67 20.76 22.98
N LEU A 546 -13.54 20.66 21.97
CA LEU A 546 -13.74 21.70 20.95
C LEU A 546 -14.93 22.62 21.27
N MET A 547 -15.81 22.21 22.19
CA MET A 547 -17.03 22.94 22.50
C MET A 547 -16.77 24.09 23.48
N PRO A 548 -17.17 25.35 23.17
CA PRO A 548 -16.97 26.48 24.06
C PRO A 548 -17.53 26.30 25.49
N ALA A 549 -18.62 25.53 25.64
CA ALA A 549 -19.26 25.30 26.94
C ALA A 549 -18.52 24.26 27.81
N PHE A 550 -17.67 23.41 27.23
CA PHE A 550 -17.10 22.24 27.90
C PHE A 550 -15.58 22.13 27.80
N ARG A 551 -14.94 22.89 26.90
CA ARG A 551 -13.48 22.83 26.64
C ARG A 551 -12.63 23.23 27.85
N ASP A 552 -13.18 24.08 28.71
CA ASP A 552 -12.49 24.62 29.89
C ASP A 552 -12.79 23.81 31.18
N ASP A 553 -13.33 22.59 31.04
CA ASP A 553 -13.60 21.68 32.16
C ASP A 553 -12.29 21.19 32.80
N PRO A 554 -12.02 21.51 34.09
CA PRO A 554 -10.79 21.12 34.77
C PRO A 554 -10.58 19.59 34.85
N GLN A 555 -11.66 18.80 34.80
CA GLN A 555 -11.57 17.34 34.86
C GLN A 555 -10.88 16.76 33.62
N TYR A 556 -10.99 17.42 32.46
CA TYR A 556 -10.52 16.90 31.16
C TYR A 556 -9.37 17.71 30.56
N THR A 557 -8.77 18.64 31.31
CA THR A 557 -7.66 19.49 30.82
C THR A 557 -6.50 18.66 30.27
N GLN A 558 -6.12 17.57 30.94
CA GLN A 558 -5.05 16.68 30.48
C GLN A 558 -5.45 15.95 29.19
N ALA A 559 -6.68 15.44 29.11
CA ALA A 559 -7.17 14.73 27.93
C ALA A 559 -7.20 15.66 26.70
N CYS A 560 -7.69 16.89 26.85
CA CYS A 560 -7.69 17.87 25.77
C CYS A 560 -6.26 18.26 25.36
N ALA A 561 -5.32 18.37 26.29
CA ALA A 561 -3.91 18.65 25.98
C ALA A 561 -3.22 17.49 25.24
N ILE A 562 -3.60 16.24 25.52
CA ILE A 562 -3.11 15.07 24.79
C ILE A 562 -3.73 15.03 23.39
N GLN A 563 -5.05 15.23 23.26
CA GLN A 563 -5.74 15.28 21.96
C GLN A 563 -5.16 16.35 21.03
N ALA A 564 -4.79 17.52 21.56
CA ALA A 564 -4.20 18.61 20.79
C ALA A 564 -2.88 18.25 20.09
N ARG A 565 -2.21 17.15 20.47
CA ARG A 565 -1.02 16.64 19.77
C ARG A 565 -1.34 16.02 18.41
N TYR A 566 -2.56 15.49 18.27
CA TYR A 566 -3.02 14.78 17.06
C TYR A 566 -4.01 15.63 16.24
N PHE A 567 -4.69 16.57 16.89
CA PHE A 567 -5.62 17.50 16.25
C PHE A 567 -5.56 18.87 16.93
N ASP A 568 -4.85 19.80 16.30
CA ASP A 568 -4.68 21.17 16.79
C ASP A 568 -5.92 22.03 16.44
N PRO A 569 -6.73 22.47 17.42
CA PRO A 569 -7.92 23.27 17.14
C PRO A 569 -7.61 24.68 16.61
N ASP A 570 -6.38 25.18 16.77
CA ASP A 570 -5.97 26.50 16.28
C ASP A 570 -5.53 26.46 14.81
N ASP A 571 -5.33 25.27 14.25
CA ASP A 571 -5.04 25.07 12.83
C ASP A 571 -6.33 25.24 12.00
N ALA A 572 -6.31 26.19 11.06
CA ALA A 572 -7.48 26.51 10.25
C ALA A 572 -7.90 25.34 9.34
N GLU A 573 -6.97 24.51 8.87
CA GLU A 573 -7.26 23.36 8.00
C GLU A 573 -8.08 22.28 8.73
N ASN A 574 -7.90 22.20 10.05
CA ASN A 574 -8.59 21.22 10.89
C ASN A 574 -10.09 21.53 11.05
N ASN A 575 -10.55 22.74 10.69
CA ASN A 575 -11.96 23.16 10.74
C ASN A 575 -12.65 22.84 12.09
N ALA A 576 -11.94 23.04 13.21
CA ALA A 576 -12.36 22.62 14.55
C ALA A 576 -13.70 23.21 15.05
N GLY A 577 -14.21 24.25 14.38
CA GLY A 577 -15.55 24.81 14.65
C GLY A 577 -16.72 23.98 14.09
N GLN A 578 -16.47 23.03 13.18
CA GLN A 578 -17.50 22.15 12.61
C GLN A 578 -17.83 20.99 13.55
N ILE A 579 -18.54 21.29 14.64
CA ILE A 579 -18.98 20.30 15.61
C ILE A 579 -20.30 19.67 15.11
N PRO A 580 -20.34 18.34 14.86
CA PRO A 580 -21.56 17.68 14.39
C PRO A 580 -22.55 17.44 15.55
N GLY A 581 -23.76 16.98 15.20
CA GLY A 581 -24.83 16.72 16.16
C GLY A 581 -25.67 17.94 16.54
N ASP A 582 -26.81 17.68 17.17
CA ASP A 582 -27.80 18.68 17.59
C ASP A 582 -28.17 18.59 19.08
N ASN A 583 -27.75 17.53 19.78
CA ASN A 583 -27.93 17.36 21.21
C ASN A 583 -26.65 17.69 22.00
N LEU A 584 -26.59 18.93 22.51
CA LEU A 584 -25.49 19.44 23.33
C LEU A 584 -25.88 19.61 24.80
N ALA A 585 -26.92 18.90 25.26
CA ALA A 585 -27.35 18.96 26.65
C ALA A 585 -26.23 18.44 27.59
N PRO A 586 -25.98 19.08 28.74
CA PRO A 586 -24.88 18.70 29.63
C PRO A 586 -24.85 17.21 30.01
N GLU A 587 -26.01 16.59 30.23
CA GLU A 587 -26.17 15.17 30.52
C GLU A 587 -25.77 14.27 29.34
N ALA A 588 -26.09 14.68 28.11
CA ALA A 588 -25.74 13.93 26.90
C ALA A 588 -24.22 14.01 26.64
N ILE A 589 -23.63 15.18 26.84
CA ILE A 589 -22.18 15.37 26.74
C ILE A 589 -21.43 14.65 27.87
N ALA A 590 -21.98 14.60 29.09
CA ALA A 590 -21.41 13.81 30.18
C ALA A 590 -21.41 12.30 29.86
N ARG A 591 -22.47 11.78 29.23
CA ARG A 591 -22.50 10.39 28.74
C ARG A 591 -21.47 10.14 27.64
N MET A 592 -21.38 11.03 26.65
CA MET A 592 -20.36 10.94 25.59
C MET A 592 -18.95 10.90 26.18
N ARG A 593 -18.64 11.81 27.11
CA ARG A 593 -17.34 11.82 27.81
C ARG A 593 -17.12 10.59 28.66
N ALA A 594 -18.15 10.01 29.27
CA ALA A 594 -18.04 8.75 30.00
C ALA A 594 -17.71 7.57 29.07
N GLN A 595 -18.31 7.51 27.88
CA GLN A 595 -17.99 6.50 26.85
C GLN A 595 -16.54 6.61 26.37
N VAL A 596 -15.95 7.81 26.35
CA VAL A 596 -14.54 8.02 25.97
C VAL A 596 -13.60 7.75 27.16
N HIS A 597 -13.83 8.42 28.28
CA HIS A 597 -12.82 8.58 29.33
C HIS A 597 -12.94 7.62 30.50
N ASN A 598 -14.09 6.99 30.76
CA ASN A 598 -14.19 6.09 31.92
C ASN A 598 -13.24 4.90 31.76
N ASP A 599 -12.61 4.47 32.86
CA ASP A 599 -11.74 3.30 32.84
C ASP A 599 -12.55 2.03 32.53
N ALA A 600 -12.20 1.35 31.43
CA ALA A 600 -12.85 0.10 31.06
C ALA A 600 -12.51 -1.05 32.01
N ARG A 601 -11.54 -0.90 32.92
CA ARG A 601 -11.05 -1.98 33.80
C ARG A 601 -12.17 -2.83 34.42
N GLY A 602 -12.09 -4.13 34.16
CA GLY A 602 -13.02 -5.13 34.67
C GLY A 602 -14.29 -5.32 33.83
N TRP A 603 -14.44 -4.67 32.68
CA TRP A 603 -15.59 -4.90 31.79
C TRP A 603 -15.75 -6.38 31.41
N ASP A 604 -14.63 -7.09 31.16
CA ASP A 604 -14.57 -8.52 30.82
C ASP A 604 -14.43 -9.45 32.06
N ALA A 605 -14.71 -8.95 33.27
CA ALA A 605 -14.68 -9.79 34.46
C ALA A 605 -15.90 -10.75 34.49
N PRO A 606 -15.77 -11.99 35.02
CA PRO A 606 -16.87 -12.97 35.07
C PRO A 606 -18.17 -12.45 35.67
N GLU A 607 -18.09 -11.59 36.69
CA GLU A 607 -19.23 -10.96 37.33
C GLU A 607 -19.97 -9.94 36.44
N ASN A 608 -19.31 -9.41 35.40
CA ASN A 608 -19.83 -8.38 34.51
C ASN A 608 -20.29 -8.92 33.16
N VAL A 609 -20.11 -10.21 32.87
CA VAL A 609 -20.44 -10.84 31.57
C VAL A 609 -21.88 -10.58 31.12
N LEU A 610 -22.84 -10.63 32.04
CA LEU A 610 -24.26 -10.39 31.71
C LEU A 610 -24.56 -8.93 31.35
N SER A 611 -23.69 -8.00 31.74
CA SER A 611 -23.84 -6.56 31.51
C SER A 611 -22.81 -5.97 30.56
N ALA A 612 -21.77 -6.71 30.17
CA ALA A 612 -20.66 -6.21 29.35
C ALA A 612 -21.11 -5.70 27.97
N GLU A 613 -22.15 -6.31 27.41
CA GLU A 613 -22.76 -5.88 26.13
C GLU A 613 -23.89 -4.84 26.32
N SER A 614 -24.14 -4.41 27.56
CA SER A 614 -25.20 -3.46 27.90
C SER A 614 -24.57 -2.18 28.46
N GLU A 615 -24.98 -1.03 27.94
CA GLU A 615 -24.52 0.23 28.52
C GLU A 615 -25.41 0.61 29.73
N PRO A 616 -24.82 0.88 30.92
CA PRO A 616 -25.58 1.36 32.08
C PRO A 616 -26.23 2.73 31.85
N ALA A 617 -27.38 2.97 32.50
CA ALA A 617 -28.01 4.29 32.51
C ALA A 617 -27.23 5.32 33.36
N ASP A 618 -26.56 4.85 34.42
CA ASP A 618 -25.68 5.66 35.24
C ASP A 618 -24.33 5.85 34.53
N THR A 619 -24.02 7.10 34.16
CA THR A 619 -22.80 7.44 33.42
C THR A 619 -21.52 7.11 34.19
N ALA A 620 -21.56 7.06 35.53
CA ALA A 620 -20.40 6.66 36.33
C ALA A 620 -20.07 5.16 36.22
N GLN A 621 -21.00 4.35 35.72
CA GLN A 621 -20.83 2.89 35.55
C GLN A 621 -20.50 2.49 34.12
N ILE A 622 -20.58 3.43 33.16
CA ILE A 622 -20.17 3.17 31.77
C ILE A 622 -18.70 2.78 31.75
N ARG A 623 -18.38 1.71 31.03
CA ARG A 623 -17.01 1.30 30.70
C ARG A 623 -16.62 2.06 29.44
N GLY A 624 -15.58 2.88 29.52
CA GLY A 624 -15.18 3.73 28.39
C GLY A 624 -14.39 2.99 27.32
N ASN A 625 -13.75 3.74 26.44
CA ASN A 625 -13.00 3.21 25.30
C ASN A 625 -11.92 2.19 25.69
N PHE A 626 -11.15 2.49 26.74
CA PHE A 626 -9.95 1.73 27.09
C PHE A 626 -9.76 1.58 28.59
N THR A 627 -9.09 0.50 28.98
CA THR A 627 -8.50 0.36 30.30
C THR A 627 -7.32 1.31 30.47
N ARG A 628 -7.08 1.74 31.71
CA ARG A 628 -5.96 2.62 32.06
C ARG A 628 -4.75 1.87 32.63
N GLU A 629 -4.57 0.60 32.27
CA GLU A 629 -3.37 -0.17 32.66
C GLU A 629 -2.20 0.22 31.76
N GLU A 630 -1.22 0.92 32.34
CA GLU A 630 0.01 1.33 31.66
C GLU A 630 1.10 0.27 31.82
N ILE A 631 2.07 0.25 30.90
CA ILE A 631 3.16 -0.72 30.97
C ILE A 631 3.98 -0.57 32.27
N GLN A 632 4.03 0.63 32.86
CA GLN A 632 4.67 0.90 34.15
C GLN A 632 3.95 0.23 35.33
N ASP A 633 2.62 0.03 35.25
CA ASP A 633 1.88 -0.71 36.27
C ASP A 633 2.30 -2.18 36.34
N LEU A 634 2.91 -2.69 35.26
CA LEU A 634 3.46 -4.04 35.14
C LEU A 634 4.93 -4.13 35.60
N GLY A 635 5.49 -3.05 36.15
CA GLY A 635 6.81 -3.03 36.79
C GLY A 635 8.00 -2.85 35.84
N VAL A 636 7.77 -2.34 34.62
CA VAL A 636 8.81 -2.11 33.59
C VAL A 636 8.80 -0.66 33.11
N PRO A 637 9.90 -0.13 32.54
CA PRO A 637 9.99 1.29 32.21
C PRO A 637 9.17 1.72 30.99
N GLY A 638 8.86 0.83 30.04
CA GLY A 638 8.24 1.20 28.76
C GLY A 638 9.23 1.40 27.63
N TYR A 639 8.72 1.78 26.46
CA TYR A 639 9.52 1.88 25.22
C TYR A 639 9.70 3.33 24.77
N ARG A 640 10.86 3.60 24.18
CA ARG A 640 11.16 4.94 23.66
C ARG A 640 10.40 5.22 22.37
N LEU A 641 10.15 4.19 21.57
CA LEU A 641 9.29 4.23 20.39
C LEU A 641 8.37 3.01 20.44
N VAL A 642 7.06 3.25 20.39
CA VAL A 642 6.03 2.23 20.22
C VAL A 642 5.41 2.46 18.85
N VAL A 643 5.17 1.38 18.12
CA VAL A 643 4.54 1.44 16.80
C VAL A 643 3.41 0.42 16.76
N GLY A 644 2.19 0.90 16.58
CA GLY A 644 1.05 0.04 16.27
C GLY A 644 1.08 -0.39 14.82
N VAL A 645 1.14 -1.71 14.56
CA VAL A 645 1.18 -2.26 13.21
C VAL A 645 -0.20 -2.82 12.86
N GLY A 646 -0.98 -2.07 12.09
CA GLY A 646 -2.26 -2.53 11.56
C GLY A 646 -2.09 -3.65 10.55
N HIS A 647 -3.17 -4.39 10.30
CA HIS A 647 -3.22 -5.48 9.32
C HIS A 647 -2.07 -6.48 9.44
N ALA A 648 -1.81 -6.95 10.67
CA ALA A 648 -0.69 -7.83 10.96
C ALA A 648 -1.09 -9.11 11.70
N GLY A 649 -0.46 -10.22 11.32
CA GLY A 649 -0.57 -11.52 11.99
C GLY A 649 -1.84 -12.32 11.67
N ASP A 650 -3.03 -11.71 11.70
CA ASP A 650 -4.31 -12.33 11.34
C ASP A 650 -5.34 -11.24 10.92
N TYR A 651 -6.54 -11.63 10.51
CA TYR A 651 -7.61 -10.69 10.13
C TYR A 651 -8.90 -10.91 10.92
N ASN A 652 -9.28 -9.92 11.72
CA ASN A 652 -10.50 -9.86 12.52
C ASN A 652 -11.37 -8.63 12.19
N GLY A 653 -11.43 -8.27 10.90
CA GLY A 653 -12.22 -7.13 10.43
C GLY A 653 -11.65 -5.78 10.88
N TYR A 654 -12.54 -4.79 10.98
CA TYR A 654 -12.25 -3.48 11.56
C TYR A 654 -12.23 -3.57 13.08
N THR A 655 -11.54 -2.63 13.73
CA THR A 655 -11.66 -2.51 15.19
C THR A 655 -11.80 -1.05 15.58
N VAL A 656 -12.98 -0.72 16.10
CA VAL A 656 -13.35 0.64 16.51
C VAL A 656 -13.34 0.78 18.04
N SER A 657 -13.22 2.01 18.53
CA SER A 657 -13.30 2.31 19.97
C SER A 657 -14.72 2.10 20.50
N TYR A 658 -14.89 1.95 21.82
CA TYR A 658 -16.21 1.76 22.45
C TYR A 658 -17.20 2.85 22.02
N ARG A 659 -16.80 4.12 22.08
CA ARG A 659 -17.63 5.25 21.66
C ARG A 659 -18.04 5.12 20.20
N GLU A 660 -17.12 4.75 19.31
CA GLU A 660 -17.44 4.60 17.89
C GLU A 660 -18.41 3.43 17.66
N TYR A 661 -18.22 2.31 18.35
CA TYR A 661 -19.14 1.18 18.33
C TYR A 661 -20.55 1.54 18.84
N MET A 662 -20.64 2.31 19.94
CA MET A 662 -21.91 2.62 20.59
C MET A 662 -22.72 3.68 19.84
N ASN A 663 -22.08 4.59 19.10
CA ASN A 663 -22.73 5.83 18.68
C ASN A 663 -23.72 5.67 17.52
N ARG A 664 -23.48 4.78 16.54
CA ARG A 664 -24.33 4.57 15.36
C ARG A 664 -24.08 3.20 14.73
N ASP A 665 -24.87 2.83 13.72
CA ASP A 665 -24.55 1.69 12.84
C ASP A 665 -23.79 2.18 11.61
N HIS A 666 -22.66 1.53 11.32
CA HIS A 666 -21.83 1.78 10.15
C HIS A 666 -20.95 0.56 9.84
N TYR A 667 -20.43 0.49 8.62
CA TYR A 667 -19.66 -0.65 8.11
C TYR A 667 -18.51 -1.11 9.03
N ARG A 668 -17.71 -0.16 9.54
CA ARG A 668 -16.55 -0.47 10.40
C ARG A 668 -16.94 -1.09 11.75
N LYS A 669 -18.04 -0.62 12.36
CA LYS A 669 -18.63 -1.27 13.53
C LYS A 669 -19.14 -2.66 13.18
N ALA A 670 -19.76 -2.81 12.02
CA ALA A 670 -20.34 -4.06 11.55
C ALA A 670 -19.27 -5.17 11.37
N LEU A 671 -18.01 -4.79 11.19
CA LEU A 671 -16.83 -5.66 11.13
C LEU A 671 -16.00 -5.72 12.43
N THR A 672 -16.47 -5.12 13.52
CA THR A 672 -15.79 -5.21 14.83
C THR A 672 -16.13 -6.52 15.52
N ALA A 673 -15.20 -7.48 15.43
CA ALA A 673 -15.48 -8.89 15.64
C ALA A 673 -15.93 -9.29 17.05
N TYR A 674 -15.42 -8.68 18.12
CA TYR A 674 -15.61 -9.17 19.50
C TYR A 674 -16.40 -8.20 20.40
N GLY A 675 -17.31 -7.43 19.79
CA GLY A 675 -18.18 -6.51 20.50
C GLY A 675 -17.52 -5.15 20.83
N PRO A 676 -18.15 -4.37 21.72
CA PRO A 676 -17.88 -2.93 21.88
C PRO A 676 -16.49 -2.62 22.47
N HIS A 677 -15.86 -3.56 23.16
CA HIS A 677 -14.53 -3.37 23.76
C HIS A 677 -13.43 -4.15 23.03
N THR A 678 -13.64 -4.55 21.77
CA THR A 678 -12.63 -5.27 20.97
C THR A 678 -11.28 -4.53 20.94
N ALA A 679 -11.29 -3.20 20.76
CA ALA A 679 -10.08 -2.40 20.73
C ALA A 679 -9.27 -2.49 22.03
N ASP A 680 -9.91 -2.24 23.18
CA ASP A 680 -9.27 -2.35 24.49
C ASP A 680 -8.79 -3.78 24.79
N TYR A 681 -9.58 -4.78 24.39
CA TYR A 681 -9.24 -6.17 24.59
C TYR A 681 -7.89 -6.51 23.94
N MET A 682 -7.67 -6.05 22.71
CA MET A 682 -6.42 -6.22 21.98
C MET A 682 -5.29 -5.40 22.60
N VAL A 683 -5.50 -4.08 22.80
CA VAL A 683 -4.44 -3.18 23.28
C VAL A 683 -3.93 -3.60 24.66
N THR A 684 -4.81 -3.95 25.58
CA THR A 684 -4.42 -4.39 26.94
C THR A 684 -3.49 -5.60 26.89
N ARG A 685 -3.77 -6.56 25.99
CA ARG A 685 -2.92 -7.74 25.82
C ARG A 685 -1.61 -7.38 25.15
N LEU A 686 -1.61 -6.53 24.13
CA LEU A 686 -0.39 -6.06 23.47
C LEU A 686 0.54 -5.31 24.44
N VAL A 687 0.01 -4.48 25.34
CA VAL A 687 0.78 -3.82 26.42
C VAL A 687 1.44 -4.87 27.33
N ARG A 688 0.70 -5.91 27.73
CA ARG A 688 1.24 -7.00 28.57
C ARG A 688 2.30 -7.83 27.84
N LEU A 689 2.11 -8.14 26.56
CA LEU A 689 3.13 -8.80 25.73
C LEU A 689 4.40 -7.92 25.61
N GLY A 690 4.21 -6.61 25.46
CA GLY A 690 5.30 -5.63 25.49
C GLY A 690 6.06 -5.63 26.82
N ALA A 691 5.34 -5.71 27.95
CA ALA A 691 5.95 -5.74 29.28
C ALA A 691 6.77 -7.02 29.52
N ALA A 692 6.26 -8.18 29.09
CA ALA A 692 6.95 -9.46 29.20
C ALA A 692 8.35 -9.44 28.56
N MET A 693 8.49 -8.74 27.42
CA MET A 693 9.78 -8.58 26.73
C MET A 693 10.75 -7.61 27.44
N GLN A 694 10.31 -6.90 28.49
CA GLN A 694 11.14 -6.11 29.41
C GLN A 694 11.31 -6.78 30.79
N ASN A 695 11.08 -8.08 30.89
CA ASN A 695 11.08 -8.87 32.13
C ASN A 695 9.91 -8.54 33.08
N GLY A 696 8.83 -7.96 32.56
CA GLY A 696 7.54 -7.90 33.24
C GLY A 696 6.86 -9.28 33.28
N PRO A 697 5.66 -9.36 33.86
CA PRO A 697 4.88 -10.59 33.87
C PRO A 697 4.54 -11.07 32.45
N GLU A 698 4.62 -12.39 32.22
CA GLU A 698 4.03 -13.01 31.02
C GLU A 698 2.50 -12.88 31.05
N LEU A 699 1.86 -12.99 29.88
CA LEU A 699 0.40 -12.97 29.78
C LEU A 699 -0.19 -14.10 30.64
N ALA A 700 -1.10 -13.74 31.54
CA ALA A 700 -1.75 -14.69 32.44
C ALA A 700 -2.74 -15.58 31.67
N PRO A 701 -2.95 -16.84 32.10
CA PRO A 701 -3.99 -17.69 31.54
C PRO A 701 -5.38 -17.07 31.65
N GLU A 702 -6.20 -17.22 30.61
CA GLU A 702 -7.52 -16.63 30.51
C GLU A 702 -8.63 -17.71 30.58
N PRO A 703 -9.84 -17.35 31.04
CA PRO A 703 -10.92 -18.32 31.26
C PRO A 703 -11.32 -19.17 30.03
N LEU A 704 -11.10 -18.63 28.83
CA LEU A 704 -11.47 -19.27 27.56
C LEU A 704 -10.26 -19.81 26.79
N ASP A 705 -9.08 -19.93 27.42
CA ASP A 705 -7.88 -20.47 26.77
C ASP A 705 -8.11 -21.85 26.12
N LEU A 706 -8.92 -22.71 26.75
CA LEU A 706 -9.24 -24.02 26.17
C LEU A 706 -9.96 -23.90 24.82
N LEU A 707 -10.80 -22.87 24.63
CA LEU A 707 -11.45 -22.62 23.34
C LEU A 707 -10.42 -22.20 22.28
N ALA A 708 -9.51 -21.29 22.66
CA ALA A 708 -8.40 -20.87 21.80
C ALA A 708 -7.47 -22.04 21.45
N GLU A 709 -7.12 -22.90 22.40
CA GLU A 709 -6.28 -24.09 22.17
C GLU A 709 -6.95 -25.11 21.22
N VAL A 710 -8.26 -25.33 21.36
CA VAL A 710 -9.02 -26.22 20.47
C VAL A 710 -9.06 -25.66 19.04
N ASP A 711 -9.30 -24.36 18.90
CA ASP A 711 -9.32 -23.71 17.60
C ASP A 711 -7.91 -23.63 16.97
N GLU A 712 -6.87 -23.44 17.78
CA GLU A 712 -5.46 -23.54 17.37
C GLU A 712 -5.14 -24.93 16.82
N LEU A 713 -5.55 -25.99 17.50
CA LEU A 713 -5.35 -27.35 17.02
C LEU A 713 -6.12 -27.60 15.70
N ARG A 714 -7.35 -27.07 15.57
CA ARG A 714 -8.12 -27.13 14.32
C ARG A 714 -7.36 -26.45 13.19
N GLN A 715 -6.89 -25.23 13.40
CA GLN A 715 -6.24 -24.42 12.37
C GLN A 715 -4.86 -24.95 12.00
N GLN A 716 -4.08 -25.47 12.96
CA GLN A 716 -2.84 -26.21 12.68
C GLN A 716 -3.10 -27.45 11.81
N THR A 717 -4.16 -28.20 12.11
CA THR A 717 -4.52 -29.41 11.33
C THR A 717 -4.99 -29.03 9.92
N LEU A 718 -5.83 -27.99 9.80
CA LEU A 718 -6.34 -27.49 8.53
C LEU A 718 -5.20 -26.99 7.65
N SER A 719 -4.38 -26.05 8.14
CA SER A 719 -3.27 -25.45 7.39
C SER A 719 -2.22 -26.49 6.96
N ARG A 720 -1.91 -27.51 7.78
CA ARG A 720 -1.04 -28.62 7.37
C ARG A 720 -1.66 -29.48 6.27
N THR A 721 -2.96 -29.77 6.38
CA THR A 721 -3.67 -30.60 5.40
C THR A 721 -3.80 -29.89 4.07
N VAL A 722 -4.26 -28.62 4.09
CA VAL A 722 -4.37 -27.76 2.91
C VAL A 722 -3.00 -27.55 2.30
N GLY A 723 -1.97 -27.22 3.10
CA GLY A 723 -0.61 -27.02 2.64
C GLY A 723 0.03 -28.24 1.96
N ALA A 724 -0.14 -29.43 2.53
CA ALA A 724 0.35 -30.66 1.91
C ALA A 724 -0.38 -30.97 0.60
N ALA A 725 -1.70 -30.76 0.56
CA ALA A 725 -2.50 -30.97 -0.64
C ALA A 725 -2.19 -29.94 -1.73
N SER A 726 -2.06 -28.65 -1.38
CA SER A 726 -1.74 -27.56 -2.30
C SER A 726 -0.37 -27.72 -2.91
N ALA A 727 0.65 -28.12 -2.12
CA ALA A 727 1.99 -28.38 -2.62
C ALA A 727 2.00 -29.46 -3.71
N VAL A 728 1.39 -30.62 -3.43
CA VAL A 728 1.33 -31.72 -4.40
C VAL A 728 0.51 -31.34 -5.64
N ALA A 729 -0.62 -30.66 -5.44
CA ALA A 729 -1.48 -30.22 -6.54
C ALA A 729 -0.77 -29.17 -7.42
N PHE A 730 -0.06 -28.23 -6.82
CA PHE A 730 0.72 -27.21 -7.52
C PHE A 730 1.87 -27.85 -8.32
N ASP A 731 2.65 -28.74 -7.72
CA ASP A 731 3.76 -29.40 -8.40
C ASP A 731 3.24 -30.29 -9.55
N ALA A 732 2.11 -30.99 -9.35
CA ALA A 732 1.46 -31.78 -10.40
C ALA A 732 0.88 -30.92 -11.53
N TRP A 733 0.29 -29.77 -11.19
CA TRP A 733 -0.19 -28.77 -12.15
C TRP A 733 0.97 -28.27 -13.01
N GLN A 734 2.05 -27.77 -12.39
CA GLN A 734 3.23 -27.28 -13.10
C GLN A 734 3.89 -28.36 -13.97
N ALA A 735 3.89 -29.63 -13.53
CA ALA A 735 4.42 -30.73 -14.31
C ALA A 735 3.52 -31.10 -15.51
N GLY A 736 2.20 -30.99 -15.35
CA GLY A 736 1.19 -31.38 -16.34
C GLY A 736 0.89 -30.32 -17.41
N MET A 737 1.41 -29.11 -17.27
CA MET A 737 1.22 -28.03 -18.23
C MET A 737 1.75 -28.40 -19.63
N PRO A 738 0.94 -28.18 -20.70
CA PRO A 738 1.34 -28.43 -22.08
C PRO A 738 2.43 -27.44 -22.53
N ASP A 739 3.13 -27.77 -23.61
CA ASP A 739 4.06 -26.84 -24.26
C ASP A 739 3.34 -25.61 -24.80
N ASP A 740 4.00 -24.46 -24.76
CA ASP A 740 3.54 -23.24 -25.41
C ASP A 740 3.82 -23.31 -26.93
N ALA A 741 2.98 -22.69 -27.74
CA ALA A 741 3.16 -22.72 -29.18
C ALA A 741 4.18 -21.68 -29.65
N GLY A 742 5.14 -22.12 -30.47
CA GLY A 742 6.14 -21.25 -31.09
C GLY A 742 7.33 -20.92 -30.18
N GLU A 743 8.41 -20.44 -30.79
CA GLU A 743 9.56 -19.93 -30.03
C GLU A 743 9.28 -18.49 -29.56
N PRO A 744 9.76 -18.10 -28.36
CA PRO A 744 9.69 -16.71 -27.92
C PRO A 744 10.46 -15.78 -28.87
N GLU A 745 9.77 -14.80 -29.44
CA GLU A 745 10.39 -13.86 -30.39
C GLU A 745 9.66 -12.51 -30.41
N PRO A 746 10.38 -11.41 -30.72
CA PRO A 746 9.74 -10.13 -31.04
C PRO A 746 8.82 -10.25 -32.26
N LEU A 747 7.58 -9.78 -32.12
CA LEU A 747 6.59 -9.75 -33.20
C LEU A 747 6.39 -8.34 -33.75
N GLN A 748 6.48 -7.33 -32.89
CA GLN A 748 6.42 -5.92 -33.27
C GLN A 748 7.47 -5.12 -32.50
N GLN A 749 8.32 -4.40 -33.24
CA GLN A 749 9.33 -3.51 -32.67
C GLN A 749 8.71 -2.15 -32.29
N PRO A 750 9.24 -1.46 -31.27
CA PRO A 750 8.74 -0.14 -30.89
C PRO A 750 9.04 0.88 -31.99
N ALA A 751 8.10 1.81 -32.19
CA ALA A 751 8.30 2.97 -33.03
C ALA A 751 9.00 4.10 -32.27
N ASP A 752 9.65 5.01 -33.00
CA ASP A 752 10.07 6.29 -32.45
C ASP A 752 8.84 7.08 -31.98
N ILE A 753 8.96 7.74 -30.84
CA ILE A 753 7.88 8.51 -30.22
C ILE A 753 8.37 9.91 -29.85
N THR A 754 7.44 10.85 -29.71
CA THR A 754 7.68 12.08 -28.96
C THR A 754 7.30 11.86 -27.50
N ARG A 755 7.63 12.82 -26.63
CA ARG A 755 6.85 13.01 -25.40
C ARG A 755 5.38 13.11 -25.76
N PHE A 756 4.55 12.70 -24.81
CA PHE A 756 3.11 12.62 -24.92
C PHE A 756 2.63 11.51 -25.87
N ALA A 757 3.38 10.41 -25.93
CA ALA A 757 3.04 9.20 -26.67
C ALA A 757 3.52 7.95 -25.93
N MET A 758 3.03 6.79 -26.36
CA MET A 758 3.39 5.48 -25.79
C MET A 758 4.13 4.65 -26.83
N ALA A 759 5.33 4.18 -26.47
CA ALA A 759 6.02 3.14 -27.22
C ALA A 759 5.45 1.77 -26.81
N GLN A 760 5.21 0.91 -27.80
CA GLN A 760 4.68 -0.43 -27.59
C GLN A 760 5.61 -1.48 -28.17
N PHE A 761 5.82 -2.56 -27.43
CA PHE A 761 6.61 -3.71 -27.85
C PHE A 761 5.78 -4.98 -27.72
N VAL A 762 5.68 -5.77 -28.79
CA VAL A 762 4.86 -6.99 -28.82
C VAL A 762 5.76 -8.18 -29.10
N TRP A 763 5.60 -9.26 -28.34
CA TRP A 763 6.35 -10.50 -28.52
C TRP A 763 5.48 -11.74 -28.26
N ARG A 764 5.94 -12.87 -28.79
CA ARG A 764 5.43 -14.18 -28.38
C ARG A 764 6.16 -14.61 -27.10
N GLY A 765 5.41 -14.86 -26.03
CA GLY A 765 5.92 -15.35 -24.74
C GLY A 765 5.34 -16.71 -24.37
N GLY A 766 5.43 -17.07 -23.09
CA GLY A 766 4.76 -18.25 -22.56
C GLY A 766 3.32 -17.99 -22.11
N SER A 767 2.64 -19.08 -21.74
CA SER A 767 1.29 -19.02 -21.15
C SER A 767 1.26 -18.32 -19.81
N THR A 768 0.13 -17.73 -19.43
CA THR A 768 -0.02 -17.00 -18.15
C THR A 768 0.21 -17.87 -16.91
N ALA A 769 0.10 -19.20 -17.02
CA ALA A 769 0.40 -20.15 -15.93
C ALA A 769 1.90 -20.45 -15.75
N ILE A 770 2.73 -20.11 -16.74
CA ILE A 770 4.20 -20.32 -16.72
C ILE A 770 4.95 -18.99 -16.75
N ASP A 771 4.35 -17.97 -17.36
CA ASP A 771 4.96 -16.72 -17.72
C ASP A 771 4.19 -15.53 -17.15
N ASN A 772 4.96 -14.56 -16.70
CA ASN A 772 4.51 -13.23 -16.37
C ASN A 772 5.74 -12.31 -16.56
N PRO A 773 6.04 -11.89 -17.80
CA PRO A 773 7.36 -11.41 -18.19
C PRO A 773 7.79 -10.13 -17.47
N ARG A 774 9.03 -10.11 -16.98
CA ARG A 774 9.68 -8.91 -16.47
C ARG A 774 10.13 -8.04 -17.64
N VAL A 775 9.70 -6.79 -17.61
CA VAL A 775 10.06 -5.83 -18.66
C VAL A 775 10.73 -4.61 -18.05
N THR A 776 11.91 -4.26 -18.59
CA THR A 776 12.59 -3.00 -18.31
C THR A 776 12.73 -2.20 -19.59
N VAL A 777 12.74 -0.88 -19.46
CA VAL A 777 13.15 0.04 -20.51
C VAL A 777 14.51 0.58 -20.15
N GLN A 778 15.47 0.41 -21.06
CA GLN A 778 16.83 0.91 -20.92
C GLN A 778 17.03 2.15 -21.77
N ARG A 779 17.81 3.10 -21.27
CA ARG A 779 18.23 4.31 -21.97
C ARG A 779 19.71 4.21 -22.37
N GLU A 780 20.03 4.66 -23.57
CA GLU A 780 21.41 4.77 -24.03
C GLU A 780 22.07 6.03 -23.44
N THR A 781 23.15 5.87 -22.67
CA THR A 781 23.91 6.99 -22.06
C THR A 781 25.16 7.36 -22.86
N ALA A 782 25.67 6.42 -23.64
CA ALA A 782 26.74 6.57 -24.61
C ALA A 782 26.58 5.46 -25.67
N PRO A 783 27.24 5.53 -26.85
CA PRO A 783 27.04 4.52 -27.89
C PRO A 783 27.19 3.09 -27.36
N GLU A 784 26.11 2.30 -27.49
CA GLU A 784 25.97 0.92 -27.01
C GLU A 784 26.09 0.72 -25.49
N GLN A 785 26.01 1.78 -24.70
CA GLN A 785 25.96 1.74 -23.24
C GLN A 785 24.53 1.99 -22.77
N TRP A 786 23.90 0.94 -22.26
CA TRP A 786 22.50 0.92 -21.85
C TRP A 786 22.38 0.83 -20.33
N VAL A 787 21.54 1.68 -19.74
CA VAL A 787 21.23 1.66 -18.31
C VAL A 787 19.72 1.55 -18.11
N ASP A 788 19.29 0.86 -17.07
CA ASP A 788 17.87 0.78 -16.73
C ASP A 788 17.33 2.18 -16.43
N HIS A 789 16.16 2.48 -16.99
CA HIS A 789 15.49 3.77 -16.86
C HIS A 789 14.10 3.63 -16.23
N ALA A 790 13.33 2.64 -16.68
CA ALA A 790 11.99 2.36 -16.21
C ALA A 790 11.75 0.86 -16.11
N ASP A 791 10.87 0.45 -15.20
CA ASP A 791 10.54 -0.94 -14.95
C ASP A 791 9.05 -1.09 -14.56
N GLN A 792 8.64 -2.30 -14.20
CA GLN A 792 7.27 -2.60 -13.77
C GLN A 792 6.97 -2.18 -12.32
N SER A 793 7.56 -1.09 -11.82
CA SER A 793 7.10 -0.36 -10.63
C SER A 793 6.08 0.74 -10.99
N GLY A 794 5.27 0.49 -12.03
CA GLY A 794 4.27 1.42 -12.55
C GLY A 794 4.72 2.26 -13.75
N GLU A 795 5.95 2.07 -14.23
CA GLU A 795 6.49 2.83 -15.37
C GLU A 795 6.37 2.08 -16.70
N VAL A 796 6.37 0.75 -16.64
CA VAL A 796 6.19 -0.16 -17.76
C VAL A 796 5.01 -1.07 -17.45
N VAL A 797 3.97 -1.00 -18.29
CA VAL A 797 2.74 -1.79 -18.13
C VAL A 797 2.77 -2.95 -19.12
N THR A 798 2.30 -4.12 -18.72
CA THR A 798 2.23 -5.30 -19.60
C THR A 798 0.82 -5.85 -19.67
N ARG A 799 0.43 -6.35 -20.84
CA ARG A 799 -0.81 -7.14 -21.05
C ARG A 799 -0.55 -8.39 -21.85
N VAL A 800 -1.49 -9.32 -21.79
CA VAL A 800 -1.55 -10.52 -22.62
C VAL A 800 -2.87 -10.56 -23.39
N GLU A 801 -2.87 -11.17 -24.56
CA GLU A 801 -4.10 -11.53 -25.29
C GLU A 801 -4.59 -12.89 -24.84
N PHE A 802 -5.83 -12.97 -24.35
CA PHE A 802 -6.43 -14.26 -23.98
C PHE A 802 -6.92 -15.03 -25.21
N PRO A 803 -6.99 -16.36 -25.12
CA PRO A 803 -7.53 -17.18 -26.20
C PRO A 803 -9.04 -16.94 -26.45
N ASP A 804 -9.45 -17.01 -27.72
CA ASP A 804 -10.87 -16.89 -28.13
C ASP A 804 -11.71 -18.11 -27.71
N GLY A 805 -12.47 -17.99 -26.62
CA GLY A 805 -13.48 -18.95 -26.17
C GLY A 805 -13.04 -20.42 -26.16
N VAL A 806 -13.99 -21.34 -26.38
CA VAL A 806 -13.72 -22.79 -26.38
C VAL A 806 -12.63 -23.22 -27.39
N PRO A 807 -12.60 -22.74 -28.65
CA PRO A 807 -11.53 -23.08 -29.58
C PRO A 807 -10.14 -22.68 -29.07
N GLY A 808 -10.02 -21.50 -28.46
CA GLY A 808 -8.80 -21.02 -27.81
C GLY A 808 -8.36 -21.95 -26.69
N VAL A 809 -9.27 -22.31 -25.77
CA VAL A 809 -9.01 -23.27 -24.68
C VAL A 809 -8.49 -24.61 -25.21
N LEU A 810 -9.12 -25.15 -26.26
CA LEU A 810 -8.69 -26.42 -26.87
C LEU A 810 -7.28 -26.30 -27.48
N ARG A 811 -6.95 -25.16 -28.10
CA ARG A 811 -5.59 -24.90 -28.60
C ARG A 811 -4.58 -24.82 -27.47
N THR A 812 -4.92 -24.17 -26.35
CA THR A 812 -4.04 -24.08 -25.17
C THR A 812 -3.67 -25.46 -24.66
N TYR A 813 -4.65 -26.32 -24.38
CA TYR A 813 -4.37 -27.67 -23.88
C TYR A 813 -3.78 -28.63 -24.91
N ALA A 814 -3.80 -28.28 -26.19
CA ALA A 814 -3.11 -29.00 -27.26
C ALA A 814 -1.69 -28.46 -27.56
N GLY A 815 -1.25 -27.41 -26.85
CA GLY A 815 0.04 -26.75 -27.09
C GLY A 815 0.13 -26.03 -28.44
N MET A 816 -1.00 -25.50 -28.91
CA MET A 816 -1.11 -24.81 -30.21
C MET A 816 -1.51 -23.34 -30.08
N GLN A 817 -1.69 -22.83 -28.86
CA GLN A 817 -2.03 -21.43 -28.62
C GLN A 817 -0.76 -20.59 -28.50
N GLU A 818 -0.64 -19.56 -29.33
CA GLU A 818 0.39 -18.53 -29.18
C GLU A 818 -0.06 -17.54 -28.11
N TRP A 819 0.88 -17.14 -27.24
CA TRP A 819 0.64 -16.17 -26.18
C TRP A 819 1.33 -14.86 -26.53
N ILE A 820 0.53 -13.86 -26.82
CA ILE A 820 0.98 -12.56 -27.32
C ILE A 820 0.98 -11.59 -26.16
N TRP A 821 2.16 -11.08 -25.83
CA TRP A 821 2.37 -10.12 -24.77
C TRP A 821 2.74 -8.77 -25.36
N THR A 822 2.23 -7.71 -24.72
CA THR A 822 2.51 -6.32 -25.10
C THR A 822 2.99 -5.55 -23.89
N ALA A 823 4.08 -4.80 -24.04
CA ALA A 823 4.57 -3.83 -23.05
C ALA A 823 4.36 -2.40 -23.57
N GLY A 824 3.96 -1.50 -22.68
CA GLY A 824 3.79 -0.06 -22.94
C GLY A 824 4.73 0.78 -22.08
N PHE A 825 5.33 1.82 -22.68
CA PHE A 825 6.14 2.84 -22.01
C PHE A 825 5.71 4.23 -22.49
N GLU A 826 5.23 5.05 -21.57
CA GLU A 826 4.81 6.44 -21.85
C GLU A 826 5.98 7.41 -21.65
N ALA A 827 6.24 8.25 -22.66
CA ALA A 827 7.13 9.39 -22.52
C ALA A 827 6.30 10.65 -22.25
N TYR A 828 6.70 11.49 -21.29
CA TYR A 828 5.90 12.64 -20.88
C TYR A 828 6.76 13.78 -20.31
N SER A 829 6.20 15.00 -20.30
CA SER A 829 6.58 16.02 -19.32
C SER A 829 5.77 15.83 -18.05
N ALA A 830 6.41 15.90 -16.88
CA ALA A 830 5.78 15.60 -15.60
C ALA A 830 5.07 16.80 -14.97
N HIS A 831 3.97 16.54 -14.27
CA HIS A 831 3.37 17.47 -13.33
C HIS A 831 3.01 16.76 -12.01
N PRO A 832 3.48 17.26 -10.85
CA PRO A 832 4.37 18.42 -10.72
C PRO A 832 5.75 18.13 -11.31
N ALA A 833 6.45 19.20 -11.71
CA ALA A 833 7.72 19.10 -12.44
C ALA A 833 8.80 18.34 -11.65
N ARG A 834 8.72 18.36 -10.31
CA ARG A 834 9.61 17.61 -9.40
C ARG A 834 9.62 16.10 -9.61
N LEU A 835 8.60 15.52 -10.24
CA LEU A 835 8.57 14.08 -10.52
C LEU A 835 9.53 13.67 -11.64
N GLY A 836 10.00 14.63 -12.44
CA GLY A 836 10.94 14.40 -13.52
C GLY A 836 10.28 13.93 -14.82
N SER A 837 10.57 14.63 -15.91
CA SER A 837 10.10 14.33 -17.27
C SER A 837 10.98 13.27 -17.94
N THR A 838 10.41 12.53 -18.89
CA THR A 838 11.19 11.57 -19.71
C THR A 838 12.23 12.32 -20.55
N PRO A 839 13.54 12.03 -20.41
CA PRO A 839 14.56 12.70 -21.20
C PRO A 839 14.50 12.29 -22.68
N PRO A 840 14.76 13.18 -23.66
CA PRO A 840 15.00 12.76 -25.03
C PRO A 840 16.21 11.83 -25.12
N GLY A 841 16.21 10.90 -26.07
CA GLY A 841 17.30 9.94 -26.27
C GLY A 841 16.86 8.64 -26.93
N ARG A 842 17.77 7.66 -26.98
CA ARG A 842 17.50 6.32 -27.48
C ARG A 842 17.19 5.37 -26.33
N TYR A 843 16.18 4.53 -26.55
CA TYR A 843 15.62 3.60 -25.58
C TYR A 843 15.43 2.22 -26.20
N ARG A 844 15.33 1.18 -25.37
CA ARG A 844 14.92 -0.17 -25.80
C ARG A 844 14.19 -0.89 -24.68
N PHE A 845 13.26 -1.77 -25.05
CA PHE A 845 12.68 -2.72 -24.10
C PHE A 845 13.60 -3.92 -23.95
N CYS A 846 13.72 -4.45 -22.74
CA CYS A 846 14.34 -5.74 -22.47
C CYS A 846 13.37 -6.60 -21.67
N VAL A 847 13.13 -7.82 -22.17
CA VAL A 847 12.14 -8.75 -21.63
C VAL A 847 12.87 -9.98 -21.10
N GLU A 848 12.49 -10.40 -19.90
CA GLU A 848 12.84 -11.69 -19.32
C GLU A 848 11.55 -12.44 -18.98
N GLY A 849 11.38 -13.63 -19.52
CA GLY A 849 10.17 -14.42 -19.32
C GLY A 849 10.45 -15.91 -19.36
N ARG A 850 9.38 -16.70 -19.38
CA ARG A 850 9.44 -18.16 -19.35
C ARG A 850 8.50 -18.77 -20.37
N THR A 851 8.91 -19.88 -20.96
CA THR A 851 8.07 -20.66 -21.87
C THR A 851 8.14 -22.14 -21.51
N ARG A 852 7.10 -22.89 -21.86
CA ARG A 852 7.04 -24.34 -21.73
C ARG A 852 7.39 -25.00 -23.06
N GLN A 853 8.45 -25.80 -23.07
CA GLN A 853 8.90 -26.53 -24.25
C GLN A 853 9.41 -27.92 -23.84
N SER A 854 9.01 -28.96 -24.56
CA SER A 854 9.33 -30.36 -24.24
C SER A 854 8.97 -30.74 -22.79
N PHE A 855 7.84 -30.23 -22.29
CA PHE A 855 7.36 -30.37 -20.92
C PHE A 855 8.34 -29.85 -19.86
N ALA A 856 9.18 -28.89 -20.21
CA ALA A 856 10.10 -28.22 -19.30
C ALA A 856 9.95 -26.70 -19.42
N THR A 857 10.08 -26.01 -18.29
CA THR A 857 10.12 -24.55 -18.28
C THR A 857 11.52 -24.10 -18.69
N GLN A 858 11.58 -23.21 -19.69
CA GLN A 858 12.80 -22.60 -20.19
C GLN A 858 12.68 -21.08 -20.04
N ASP A 859 13.73 -20.44 -19.52
CA ASP A 859 13.79 -18.98 -19.48
C ASP A 859 14.14 -18.45 -20.89
N TYR A 860 13.55 -17.31 -21.26
CA TYR A 860 13.91 -16.57 -22.45
C TYR A 860 14.22 -15.12 -22.09
N ALA A 861 15.11 -14.49 -22.87
CA ALA A 861 15.39 -13.07 -22.75
C ALA A 861 15.82 -12.46 -24.08
N PHE A 862 15.34 -11.25 -24.37
CA PHE A 862 15.77 -10.46 -25.52
C PHE A 862 15.45 -8.99 -25.31
N CYS A 863 16.11 -8.12 -26.07
CA CYS A 863 15.79 -6.70 -26.13
C CYS A 863 15.25 -6.33 -27.52
N SER A 864 14.37 -5.34 -27.56
CA SER A 864 13.85 -4.76 -28.79
C SER A 864 14.96 -4.04 -29.58
N ALA A 865 14.68 -3.74 -30.84
CA ALA A 865 15.39 -2.69 -31.56
C ALA A 865 15.28 -1.37 -30.78
N PRO A 866 16.33 -0.52 -30.82
CA PRO A 866 16.25 0.81 -30.23
C PRO A 866 15.19 1.68 -30.90
N PHE A 867 14.51 2.50 -30.10
CA PHE A 867 13.62 3.57 -30.54
C PHE A 867 14.06 4.91 -29.93
N THR A 868 13.64 6.00 -30.54
CA THR A 868 13.97 7.37 -30.12
C THR A 868 12.79 7.99 -29.40
N VAL A 869 13.05 8.62 -28.26
CA VAL A 869 12.14 9.57 -27.62
C VAL A 869 12.63 10.97 -27.96
N SER A 870 11.79 11.74 -28.66
CA SER A 870 12.03 13.15 -28.98
C SER A 870 11.14 14.06 -28.12
N VAL A 871 11.44 15.35 -28.08
CA VAL A 871 10.52 16.32 -27.49
C VAL A 871 9.23 16.41 -28.31
N TRP A 872 8.14 16.84 -27.69
CA TRP A 872 6.88 17.06 -28.42
C TRP A 872 6.98 18.33 -29.27
N ASP A 873 6.54 18.31 -30.53
CA ASP A 873 6.55 19.46 -31.44
C ASP A 873 5.11 19.86 -31.83
N GLY A 874 4.37 20.45 -30.90
CA GLY A 874 2.96 20.78 -31.08
C GLY A 874 2.51 22.13 -30.51
N ILE A 875 3.45 22.99 -30.06
CA ILE A 875 3.10 24.34 -29.61
C ILE A 875 2.58 25.15 -30.80
N ALA A 876 1.34 25.66 -30.71
CA ALA A 876 0.74 26.43 -31.78
C ALA A 876 1.28 27.87 -31.83
N ILE A 877 1.66 28.29 -33.04
CA ILE A 877 2.06 29.67 -33.37
C ILE A 877 0.87 30.34 -34.07
N GLU A 878 0.47 31.51 -33.57
CA GLU A 878 -0.69 32.27 -34.03
C GLU A 878 -0.26 33.62 -34.62
N ASN A 879 -1.13 34.21 -35.43
CA ASN A 879 -0.97 35.59 -35.93
C ASN A 879 0.38 35.89 -36.61
N LEU A 880 0.99 34.88 -37.24
CA LEU A 880 2.27 35.05 -37.94
C LEU A 880 2.13 36.10 -39.05
N SER A 881 2.96 37.13 -38.98
CA SER A 881 3.05 38.22 -39.95
C SER A 881 4.51 38.50 -40.30
N VAL A 882 4.75 38.70 -41.58
CA VAL A 882 6.08 38.94 -42.15
C VAL A 882 6.07 40.34 -42.76
N GLY A 883 6.89 41.23 -42.22
CA GLY A 883 7.16 42.56 -42.78
C GLY A 883 8.54 42.62 -43.43
N ASP A 884 8.85 43.77 -44.04
CA ASP A 884 10.10 43.98 -44.78
C ASP A 884 11.37 43.85 -43.90
N ASP A 885 11.25 44.12 -42.60
CA ASP A 885 12.37 44.15 -41.64
C ASP A 885 12.14 43.32 -40.36
N ALA A 886 10.99 42.65 -40.23
CA ALA A 886 10.63 41.94 -39.01
C ALA A 886 9.61 40.82 -39.23
N ILE A 887 9.70 39.79 -38.40
CA ILE A 887 8.65 38.78 -38.21
C ILE A 887 7.98 39.03 -36.86
N ALA A 888 6.66 38.95 -36.83
CA ALA A 888 5.87 39.02 -35.61
C ALA A 888 4.84 37.89 -35.54
N PHE A 889 4.58 37.38 -34.33
CA PHE A 889 3.63 36.29 -34.07
C PHE A 889 3.21 36.30 -32.59
N ASP A 890 2.25 35.44 -32.24
CA ASP A 890 1.91 35.09 -30.88
C ASP A 890 2.08 33.58 -30.67
N VAL A 891 2.28 33.17 -29.43
CA VAL A 891 2.22 31.75 -29.03
C VAL A 891 0.85 31.50 -28.39
N ALA A 892 0.16 30.45 -28.81
CA ALA A 892 -1.06 30.00 -28.16
C ALA A 892 -0.75 29.50 -26.73
N SER A 893 -1.78 29.37 -25.88
CA SER A 893 -1.58 28.67 -24.61
C SER A 893 -1.08 27.25 -24.85
N VAL A 894 0.02 26.87 -24.19
CA VAL A 894 0.63 25.54 -24.36
C VAL A 894 -0.25 24.51 -23.65
N VAL A 895 -0.98 23.72 -24.43
CA VAL A 895 -1.82 22.62 -23.96
C VAL A 895 -1.25 21.33 -24.54
N TYR A 896 -0.86 20.41 -23.67
CA TYR A 896 -0.34 19.12 -24.08
C TYR A 896 -1.47 18.15 -24.41
N PRO A 897 -1.21 17.09 -25.20
CA PRO A 897 -2.19 16.03 -25.38
C PRO A 897 -2.57 15.44 -24.02
N ARG A 898 -3.80 14.95 -23.86
CA ARG A 898 -4.29 14.42 -22.58
C ARG A 898 -4.00 12.94 -22.40
N THR A 899 -4.04 12.19 -23.50
CA THR A 899 -3.86 10.74 -23.58
C THR A 899 -2.81 10.45 -24.65
N PRO A 900 -2.02 9.36 -24.53
CA PRO A 900 -1.36 8.82 -25.71
C PRO A 900 -2.41 8.48 -26.76
N GLY A 901 -2.02 8.49 -28.04
CA GLY A 901 -2.91 8.17 -29.16
C GLY A 901 -3.38 6.71 -29.16
N GLU A 902 -3.02 5.94 -30.18
CA GLU A 902 -3.37 4.51 -30.22
C GLU A 902 -2.64 3.72 -29.12
N THR A 903 -3.38 2.91 -28.37
CA THR A 903 -2.89 2.13 -27.23
C THR A 903 -3.50 0.74 -27.23
N ALA A 904 -2.72 -0.28 -26.87
CA ALA A 904 -3.23 -1.62 -26.63
C ALA A 904 -3.88 -1.78 -25.24
N PHE A 905 -3.90 -0.76 -24.39
CA PHE A 905 -4.41 -0.86 -23.01
C PHE A 905 -5.82 -0.27 -22.89
N PRO A 906 -6.88 -1.10 -22.68
CA PRO A 906 -8.26 -0.62 -22.61
C PRO A 906 -8.54 0.38 -21.49
N PHE A 907 -7.73 0.35 -20.42
CA PHE A 907 -7.82 1.32 -19.33
C PHE A 907 -7.60 2.76 -19.81
N ILE A 908 -6.75 2.97 -20.83
CA ILE A 908 -6.42 4.31 -21.28
C ILE A 908 -7.57 4.88 -22.14
N ALA A 909 -8.25 5.89 -21.60
CA ALA A 909 -9.29 6.65 -22.27
C ALA A 909 -9.41 8.07 -21.70
N ASP A 910 -9.70 9.06 -22.54
CA ASP A 910 -10.00 10.41 -22.03
C ASP A 910 -11.39 10.45 -21.40
N ASN A 911 -11.45 10.68 -20.10
CA ASN A 911 -12.69 10.82 -19.35
C ASN A 911 -13.37 12.21 -19.53
N GLY A 912 -12.76 13.13 -20.27
CA GLY A 912 -13.27 14.48 -20.53
C GLY A 912 -13.20 15.44 -19.34
N SER A 913 -12.70 15.00 -18.18
CA SER A 913 -12.66 15.82 -16.96
C SER A 913 -11.64 16.96 -17.09
N ALA A 914 -12.12 18.19 -16.94
CA ALA A 914 -11.28 19.39 -16.94
C ALA A 914 -10.28 19.41 -15.77
N ARG A 915 -10.57 18.68 -14.68
CA ARG A 915 -9.83 18.72 -13.41
C ARG A 915 -8.82 17.57 -13.24
N ILE A 916 -9.29 16.33 -13.15
CA ILE A 916 -8.46 15.12 -13.03
C ILE A 916 -8.88 14.12 -14.10
N CYS A 917 -7.92 13.65 -14.91
CA CYS A 917 -8.16 12.50 -15.79
C CYS A 917 -7.46 11.30 -15.19
N ASP A 918 -8.28 10.44 -14.59
CA ASP A 918 -7.92 9.20 -13.90
C ASP A 918 -7.54 8.08 -14.88
N THR A 919 -8.15 8.06 -16.07
CA THR A 919 -7.94 7.03 -17.09
C THR A 919 -7.10 7.48 -18.28
N CYS A 920 -6.60 8.71 -18.34
CA CYS A 920 -5.95 9.21 -19.58
C CYS A 920 -4.55 8.64 -19.82
N THR A 921 -3.84 8.20 -18.78
CA THR A 921 -2.42 7.86 -18.82
C THR A 921 -2.07 7.09 -17.56
N PHE A 922 -1.00 6.29 -17.60
CA PHE A 922 -0.47 5.66 -16.39
C PHE A 922 0.51 6.56 -15.62
N ARG A 923 0.96 7.67 -16.20
CA ARG A 923 2.04 8.51 -15.68
C ARG A 923 1.55 9.91 -15.32
N PRO A 924 2.24 10.63 -14.41
CA PRO A 924 1.87 11.97 -13.93
C PRO A 924 2.15 13.05 -14.99
N TRP A 925 1.45 12.93 -16.11
CA TRP A 925 1.58 13.73 -17.31
C TRP A 925 1.08 15.17 -17.08
N ALA A 926 1.84 16.17 -17.53
CA ALA A 926 1.47 17.59 -17.48
C ALA A 926 0.38 17.94 -18.50
N ARG A 927 -0.64 18.71 -18.12
CA ARG A 927 -1.71 19.12 -19.05
C ARG A 927 -1.41 20.42 -19.80
N THR A 928 -0.59 21.27 -19.20
CA THR A 928 -0.24 22.59 -19.71
C THR A 928 1.25 22.85 -19.51
N GLY A 929 1.80 23.72 -20.34
CA GLY A 929 3.18 24.19 -20.25
C GLY A 929 3.27 25.70 -20.13
N ALA A 930 4.46 26.21 -19.81
CA ALA A 930 4.75 27.64 -19.80
C ALA A 930 5.70 28.01 -20.94
N PHE A 931 5.42 29.10 -21.66
CA PHE A 931 6.33 29.61 -22.70
C PHE A 931 7.69 30.00 -22.08
N GLU A 932 8.79 29.54 -22.69
CA GLU A 932 10.15 29.89 -22.28
C GLU A 932 10.76 30.90 -23.25
N ARG A 933 10.85 30.57 -24.54
CA ARG A 933 11.54 31.38 -25.54
C ARG A 933 11.11 31.05 -26.97
N ALA A 934 11.49 31.91 -27.91
CA ALA A 934 11.36 31.64 -29.34
C ALA A 934 12.57 32.13 -30.14
N VAL A 935 12.81 31.49 -31.27
CA VAL A 935 13.89 31.80 -32.22
C VAL A 935 13.37 31.71 -33.65
N ILE A 936 14.06 32.36 -34.59
CA ILE A 936 13.90 32.14 -36.02
C ILE A 936 15.15 31.45 -36.53
N GLU A 937 14.97 30.23 -37.04
CA GLU A 937 16.03 29.47 -37.71
C GLU A 937 16.08 29.88 -39.17
N VAL A 938 17.22 30.43 -39.62
CA VAL A 938 17.45 30.85 -41.01
C VAL A 938 18.44 29.88 -41.67
N THR A 939 18.01 29.24 -42.75
CA THR A 939 18.83 28.31 -43.55
C THR A 939 19.01 28.88 -44.96
N GLY A 940 20.26 29.13 -45.37
CA GLY A 940 20.57 29.72 -46.68
C GLY A 940 20.53 28.71 -47.84
N GLU A 941 20.38 29.22 -49.07
CA GLU A 941 20.18 28.42 -50.30
C GLU A 941 21.39 27.57 -50.72
N GLU A 942 22.62 27.92 -50.29
CA GLU A 942 23.87 27.17 -50.60
C GLU A 942 24.35 26.25 -49.44
N GLY A 943 23.55 26.06 -48.38
CA GLY A 943 23.99 25.53 -47.09
C GLY A 943 23.66 24.07 -46.74
N GLU A 944 23.23 23.22 -47.67
CA GLU A 944 23.05 21.77 -47.38
C GLU A 944 24.39 21.04 -47.11
N SER A 945 25.53 21.70 -47.37
CA SER A 945 26.87 21.21 -47.01
C SER A 945 27.63 22.25 -46.18
N GLU A 946 27.75 21.97 -44.88
CA GLU A 946 28.71 22.55 -43.90
C GLU A 946 28.39 23.87 -43.17
N GLY A 947 27.21 24.50 -43.34
CA GLY A 947 26.80 25.67 -42.54
C GLY A 947 25.42 25.53 -41.90
N GLY A 948 25.35 25.19 -40.60
CA GLY A 948 24.08 24.99 -39.88
C GLY A 948 23.18 26.23 -39.85
N ALA A 949 21.88 26.01 -39.58
CA ALA A 949 20.88 27.07 -39.47
C ALA A 949 21.31 28.15 -38.46
N ARG A 950 21.15 29.42 -38.83
CA ARG A 950 21.43 30.56 -37.94
C ARG A 950 20.18 30.86 -37.11
N GLU A 951 20.29 30.79 -35.79
CA GLU A 951 19.21 31.22 -34.88
C GLU A 951 19.23 32.74 -34.68
N VAL A 952 18.06 33.38 -34.84
CA VAL A 952 17.79 34.76 -34.48
C VAL A 952 16.87 34.77 -33.26
N PRO A 953 17.28 35.33 -32.10
CA PRO A 953 16.43 35.36 -30.92
C PRO A 953 15.21 36.27 -31.16
N VAL A 954 14.05 35.85 -30.65
CA VAL A 954 12.80 36.60 -30.73
C VAL A 954 12.51 37.26 -29.38
N ALA A 955 12.17 38.55 -29.39
CA ALA A 955 11.72 39.24 -28.19
C ALA A 955 10.21 39.06 -28.03
N CYS A 956 9.77 38.47 -26.93
CA CYS A 956 8.35 38.24 -26.61
C CYS A 956 7.97 38.91 -25.29
N GLY A 957 6.69 39.29 -25.18
CA GLY A 957 6.05 39.62 -23.91
C GLY A 957 5.73 38.37 -23.08
N ALA A 958 5.10 38.56 -21.92
CA ALA A 958 4.70 37.47 -21.04
C ALA A 958 3.85 36.41 -21.76
N GLN A 959 4.11 35.13 -21.48
CA GLN A 959 3.41 33.98 -22.08
C GLN A 959 3.42 33.99 -23.63
N GLY A 960 4.53 34.46 -24.24
CA GLY A 960 4.71 34.40 -25.69
C GLY A 960 3.84 35.36 -26.51
N ARG A 961 3.35 36.45 -25.89
CA ARG A 961 2.55 37.47 -26.58
C ARG A 961 3.39 38.56 -27.22
N ASN A 962 2.96 39.08 -28.37
CA ASN A 962 3.65 40.15 -29.11
C ASN A 962 5.11 39.80 -29.45
N CYS A 963 5.37 38.56 -29.85
CA CYS A 963 6.71 38.14 -30.25
C CYS A 963 7.15 38.87 -31.50
N ARG A 964 8.36 39.45 -31.49
CA ARG A 964 8.94 40.16 -32.63
C ARG A 964 10.44 39.93 -32.73
N ALA A 965 10.91 39.70 -33.95
CA ALA A 965 12.32 39.66 -34.28
C ALA A 965 12.61 40.51 -35.51
N ALA A 966 13.67 41.31 -35.45
CA ALA A 966 14.18 42.01 -36.62
C ALA A 966 14.92 41.02 -37.51
N ILE A 967 14.58 40.98 -38.80
CA ILE A 967 15.19 40.09 -39.77
C ILE A 967 15.59 40.85 -41.03
N SER A 968 16.60 40.35 -41.74
CA SER A 968 17.00 40.85 -43.06
C SER A 968 17.40 39.64 -43.91
N PRO A 969 16.40 38.91 -44.45
CA PRO A 969 16.66 37.65 -45.15
C PRO A 969 17.33 37.90 -46.50
N ALA A 970 18.29 37.05 -46.86
CA ALA A 970 18.84 37.04 -48.21
C ALA A 970 17.86 36.35 -49.19
N PRO A 971 17.91 36.68 -50.49
CA PRO A 971 17.16 35.93 -51.50
C PRO A 971 17.52 34.43 -51.41
N GLY A 972 16.52 33.57 -51.24
CA GLY A 972 16.70 32.12 -51.14
C GLY A 972 16.72 31.56 -49.70
N ASP A 973 16.73 32.41 -48.67
CA ASP A 973 16.69 31.96 -47.28
C ASP A 973 15.35 31.27 -46.94
N ARG A 974 15.42 30.10 -46.29
CA ARG A 974 14.28 29.47 -45.62
C ARG A 974 14.30 29.84 -44.15
N MET A 975 13.15 30.27 -43.63
CA MET A 975 13.00 30.70 -42.25
C MET A 975 11.94 29.86 -41.54
N THR A 976 12.25 29.38 -40.35
CA THR A 976 11.32 28.65 -39.49
C THR A 976 11.25 29.35 -38.14
N VAL A 977 10.05 29.76 -37.71
CA VAL A 977 9.84 30.15 -36.32
C VAL A 977 9.84 28.89 -35.49
N ARG A 978 10.66 28.84 -34.43
CA ARG A 978 10.64 27.78 -33.43
C ARG A 978 10.40 28.35 -32.04
N VAL A 979 9.44 27.79 -31.34
CA VAL A 979 9.04 28.15 -29.98
C VAL A 979 9.42 27.01 -29.03
N PHE A 980 9.74 27.35 -27.79
CA PHE A 980 10.09 26.44 -26.71
C PHE A 980 9.28 26.75 -25.45
N ASP A 981 8.80 25.72 -24.78
CA ASP A 981 8.29 25.82 -23.41
C ASP A 981 9.36 25.48 -22.37
N THR A 982 9.01 25.63 -21.09
CA THR A 982 9.91 25.37 -19.96
C THR A 982 10.32 23.91 -19.81
N ASP A 983 9.62 22.98 -20.46
CA ASP A 983 9.98 21.56 -20.48
C ASP A 983 10.86 21.20 -21.69
N GLY A 984 11.11 22.15 -22.58
CA GLY A 984 11.87 21.98 -23.82
C GLY A 984 11.07 21.36 -24.98
N ASN A 985 9.73 21.25 -24.86
CA ASN A 985 8.89 20.93 -26.01
C ASN A 985 8.80 22.13 -26.95
N THR A 986 8.49 21.86 -28.21
CA THR A 986 8.60 22.84 -29.28
C THR A 986 7.30 23.06 -30.05
N GLY A 987 7.30 24.14 -30.83
CA GLY A 987 6.39 24.33 -31.94
C GLY A 987 7.15 24.97 -33.09
N SER A 988 6.88 24.53 -34.31
CA SER A 988 7.57 25.05 -35.50
C SER A 988 6.58 25.49 -36.58
N MET A 989 6.87 26.62 -37.22
CA MET A 989 6.09 27.12 -38.36
C MET A 989 7.03 27.71 -39.41
N GLU A 990 6.96 27.17 -40.63
CA GLU A 990 7.68 27.74 -41.77
C GLU A 990 7.12 29.13 -42.11
N VAL A 991 8.03 30.08 -42.28
CA VAL A 991 7.73 31.43 -42.73
C VAL A 991 7.73 31.42 -44.25
N ARG A 992 6.56 31.63 -44.85
CA ARG A 992 6.37 31.64 -46.30
C ARG A 992 6.44 33.04 -46.89
#